data_AF-W4GE95-F1
#
_entry.id   AF-W4GE95-F1
#
_cell.length_a   1.000
_cell.length_b   1.000
_cell.length_c   1.000
_cell.angle_alpha   90.00
_cell.angle_beta   90.00
_cell.angle_gamma   90.00
#
_symmetry.space_group_name_H-M   'P 1'
#
loop_
_entity.id
_entity.type
_entity.pdbx_description
1 polymer ?
#
loop_
_entity_poly.entity_id
_entity_poly.type
_entity_poly.pdbx_seq_one_letter_code
_entity_poly.pdbx_strand_id
1 'polypeptide(L)'
;MGWRGHLAVVVAWCCGLLLAEASPILLSVDINVQGQHIPLDFHQGQEPIDVIERFRADHALPMDFQQRALEAVCESIPCTRASPIIFATSIHGEDNEFVGEFQLMQGDEPADAVASFCRQHNIPRPFQLNMLQSICNQPNIVCARSDALLYRQVITDETGSVLGTLEIFDSQEPVDAIFAFLQPMLATSTSVEHMLRQLLQVVCQPTVATCSRTIPLLFRHPIVGPDGTDYGTLEVYYGQEPADAIFSFAYKYDQGIHGAAAASTSPSSMAMDATMQRNLLATVCNDPIVSRQCTRDRAIVFSSPIQLETGPADDEHPILTLYAGDEVADVLFHFGRQHNLTFPMRSQLFGMLCNRPPITCTRGHAVVYARTFAIETRAEPLGPLELHEGDEAADRVFEFAERFNLSSAVRDQILNTVCVDIKAAINVTCSRFAPVVFQVPITKNASEPPVGMLQILQGEEPVDAIFRFGHAHDLGPDAQAYMLPGVCEASQLPCTRTRSLRHVAVRNHDGIPFYADEEPADVVYWYGSSRNWTFLQRQEWLAELCRIQRAGAPLLNCSRAEARLFYLPVMETADKEIGTLEVLEGQEPIDQVYAFLEKHDLFQTAPVNESLANITCRHVPCSRLRPRRILFSMQATYMGLKHTIQLVQPEEDWVCMESYGSKQCQHYVQVRSIEYCAKYMRGWTECGDVMGNALRQSLTYYEEELWKKSNGKDLYAKLGLVKGATSDEIEAAYHTLVLRFNNETEPQKYEKLRAAYDTLHDPEKKYYYDLPCMKFFGLCGKRQPDGGMTISTDN
;
A
#
# COMPACT_ATOMS: atom_id res chain seq x y z
N MET A 1 -29.10 -42.58 31.21
CA MET A 1 -30.10 -43.58 31.65
C MET A 1 -29.54 -44.96 31.38
N GLY A 2 -29.24 -45.72 32.43
CA GLY A 2 -28.41 -46.92 32.36
C GLY A 2 -29.16 -48.12 31.77
N TRP A 3 -28.60 -48.70 30.70
CA TRP A 3 -29.02 -49.98 30.18
C TRP A 3 -28.25 -51.08 30.92
N ARG A 4 -28.98 -51.91 31.66
CA ARG A 4 -28.47 -53.12 32.30
C ARG A 4 -28.19 -54.15 31.20
N GLY A 5 -26.94 -54.59 31.11
CA GLY A 5 -26.55 -55.69 30.23
C GLY A 5 -27.28 -56.98 30.64
N HIS A 6 -28.14 -57.46 29.75
CA HIS A 6 -28.65 -58.82 29.81
C HIS A 6 -27.77 -59.69 28.91
N LEU A 7 -27.13 -60.69 29.52
CA LEU A 7 -26.43 -61.75 28.80
C LEU A 7 -27.42 -62.47 27.88
N ALA A 8 -27.17 -62.44 26.58
CA ALA A 8 -27.79 -63.37 25.65
C ALA A 8 -27.22 -64.77 25.92
N VAL A 9 -28.08 -65.66 26.43
CA VAL A 9 -27.76 -67.08 26.54
C VAL A 9 -27.91 -67.68 25.14
N VAL A 10 -26.79 -67.98 24.49
CA VAL A 10 -26.77 -68.84 23.30
C VAL A 10 -27.11 -70.25 23.76
N VAL A 11 -28.38 -70.63 23.64
CA VAL A 11 -28.79 -72.03 23.84
C VAL A 11 -28.39 -72.79 22.59
N ALA A 12 -27.25 -73.46 22.63
CA ALA A 12 -26.92 -74.51 21.68
C ALA A 12 -27.95 -75.63 21.86
N TRP A 13 -28.95 -75.68 20.98
CA TRP A 13 -29.83 -76.83 20.91
C TRP A 13 -29.03 -78.00 20.32
N CYS A 14 -28.72 -78.99 21.16
CA CYS A 14 -28.57 -80.36 20.67
C CYS A 14 -29.89 -80.72 19.98
N CYS A 15 -29.85 -80.94 18.66
CA CYS A 15 -30.97 -81.53 17.94
C CYS A 15 -31.44 -82.79 18.68
N GLY A 16 -32.67 -82.72 19.19
CA GLY A 16 -33.38 -83.90 19.64
C GLY A 16 -33.48 -84.89 18.48
N LEU A 17 -33.17 -86.14 18.76
CA LEU A 17 -33.48 -87.29 17.91
C LEU A 17 -35.00 -87.36 17.70
N LEU A 18 -35.48 -86.65 16.69
CA LEU A 18 -36.67 -87.07 15.96
C LEU A 18 -36.27 -88.34 15.20
N LEU A 19 -36.98 -89.43 15.46
CA LEU A 19 -36.91 -90.64 14.65
C LEU A 19 -37.23 -90.25 13.20
N ALA A 20 -36.18 -90.06 12.39
CA ALA A 20 -36.32 -89.88 10.96
C ALA A 20 -36.74 -91.22 10.37
N GLU A 21 -37.94 -91.28 9.79
CA GLU A 21 -38.17 -92.23 8.71
C GLU A 21 -37.06 -91.98 7.67
N ALA A 22 -36.28 -93.02 7.36
CA ALA A 22 -35.11 -92.88 6.50
C ALA A 22 -35.55 -92.30 5.14
N SER A 23 -35.18 -91.04 4.90
CA SER A 23 -35.39 -90.38 3.62
C SER A 23 -34.65 -91.17 2.54
N PRO A 24 -35.26 -91.36 1.35
CA PRO A 24 -34.68 -92.22 0.32
C PRO A 24 -33.32 -91.69 -0.11
N ILE A 25 -32.36 -92.60 -0.28
CA ILE A 25 -31.03 -92.32 -0.83
C ILE A 25 -31.23 -91.98 -2.31
N LEU A 26 -30.82 -90.78 -2.69
CA LEU A 26 -30.85 -90.30 -4.08
C LEU A 26 -29.60 -90.72 -4.85
N LEU A 27 -28.46 -90.74 -4.18
CA LEU A 27 -27.17 -91.13 -4.76
C LEU A 27 -26.29 -91.70 -3.65
N SER A 28 -25.55 -92.77 -3.93
CA SER A 28 -24.52 -93.30 -3.06
C SER A 28 -23.24 -93.42 -3.88
N VAL A 29 -22.15 -92.84 -3.39
CA VAL A 29 -20.86 -92.86 -4.08
C VAL A 29 -19.84 -93.54 -3.17
N ASP A 30 -19.24 -94.63 -3.63
CA ASP A 30 -18.18 -95.31 -2.87
C ASP A 30 -16.87 -94.53 -2.94
N ILE A 31 -16.44 -93.97 -1.82
CA ILE A 31 -15.19 -93.21 -1.70
C ILE A 31 -14.12 -94.07 -1.02
N ASN A 32 -12.94 -94.14 -1.62
CA ASN A 32 -11.79 -94.83 -1.02
C ASN A 32 -11.07 -93.89 -0.03
N VAL A 33 -11.18 -94.18 1.26
CA VAL A 33 -10.49 -93.48 2.34
C VAL A 33 -9.47 -94.44 2.95
N GLN A 34 -8.17 -94.16 2.79
CA GLN A 34 -7.07 -94.96 3.37
C GLN A 34 -7.13 -96.48 3.05
N GLY A 35 -7.65 -96.87 1.88
CA GLY A 35 -7.77 -98.26 1.46
C GLY A 35 -9.06 -98.96 1.88
N GLN A 36 -9.98 -98.25 2.55
CA GLN A 36 -11.34 -98.71 2.85
C GLN A 36 -12.36 -97.98 1.96
N HIS A 37 -13.28 -98.74 1.38
CA HIS A 37 -14.41 -98.19 0.62
C HIS A 37 -15.53 -97.82 1.60
N ILE A 38 -15.82 -96.53 1.70
CA ILE A 38 -16.86 -95.98 2.58
C ILE A 38 -17.91 -95.30 1.68
N PRO A 39 -19.20 -95.68 1.80
CA PRO A 39 -20.25 -95.06 1.00
C PRO A 39 -20.53 -93.63 1.47
N LEU A 40 -20.60 -92.71 0.51
CA LEU A 40 -21.07 -91.34 0.69
C LEU A 40 -22.52 -91.25 0.19
N ASP A 41 -23.46 -91.33 1.13
CA ASP A 41 -24.90 -91.38 0.86
C ASP A 41 -25.54 -89.99 0.89
N PHE A 42 -26.24 -89.65 -0.19
CA PHE A 42 -26.99 -88.40 -0.34
C PHE A 42 -28.50 -88.69 -0.21
N HIS A 43 -29.13 -88.19 0.85
CA HIS A 43 -30.56 -88.38 1.08
C HIS A 43 -31.41 -87.25 0.49
N GLN A 44 -32.66 -87.57 0.17
CA GLN A 44 -33.63 -86.56 -0.30
C GLN A 44 -33.79 -85.42 0.71
N GLY A 45 -33.62 -84.17 0.23
CA GLY A 45 -33.72 -82.95 1.02
C GLY A 45 -32.41 -82.47 1.66
N GLN A 46 -31.30 -83.21 1.51
CA GLN A 46 -29.97 -82.77 1.94
C GLN A 46 -29.26 -82.04 0.80
N GLU A 47 -28.55 -80.96 1.13
CA GLU A 47 -27.68 -80.29 0.17
C GLU A 47 -26.39 -81.11 -0.02
N PRO A 48 -26.02 -81.48 -1.25
CA PRO A 48 -24.85 -82.33 -1.49
C PRO A 48 -23.54 -81.78 -0.91
N ILE A 49 -23.31 -80.47 -0.99
CA ILE A 49 -22.06 -79.87 -0.47
C ILE A 49 -21.92 -80.00 1.05
N ASP A 50 -23.00 -79.94 1.82
CA ASP A 50 -22.96 -80.11 3.28
C ASP A 50 -22.65 -81.57 3.67
N VAL A 51 -23.15 -82.53 2.89
CA VAL A 51 -22.88 -83.97 3.06
C VAL A 51 -21.43 -84.28 2.72
N ILE A 52 -20.93 -83.73 1.61
CA ILE A 52 -19.53 -83.84 1.18
C ILE A 52 -18.60 -83.24 2.23
N GLU A 53 -18.93 -82.07 2.77
CA GLU A 53 -18.10 -81.41 3.79
C GLU A 53 -18.06 -82.19 5.11
N ARG A 54 -19.21 -82.72 5.56
CA ARG A 54 -19.26 -83.58 6.75
C ARG A 54 -18.39 -84.82 6.57
N PHE A 55 -18.51 -85.50 5.43
CA PHE A 55 -17.69 -86.67 5.10
C PHE A 55 -16.20 -86.31 5.02
N ARG A 56 -15.86 -85.17 4.42
CA ARG A 56 -14.49 -84.65 4.35
C ARG A 56 -13.92 -84.40 5.75
N ALA A 57 -14.68 -83.76 6.63
CA ALA A 57 -14.27 -83.45 8.00
C ALA A 57 -14.11 -84.73 8.85
N ASP A 58 -15.08 -85.64 8.81
CA ASP A 58 -15.09 -86.90 9.57
C ASP A 58 -13.94 -87.84 9.18
N HIS A 59 -13.41 -87.70 7.97
CA HIS A 59 -12.34 -88.53 7.42
C HIS A 59 -11.04 -87.77 7.16
N ALA A 60 -10.94 -86.52 7.64
CA ALA A 60 -9.76 -85.65 7.51
C ALA A 60 -9.22 -85.56 6.06
N LEU A 61 -10.12 -85.50 5.08
CA LEU A 61 -9.78 -85.42 3.67
C LEU A 61 -9.35 -83.99 3.27
N PRO A 62 -8.46 -83.85 2.28
CA PRO A 62 -7.96 -82.54 1.84
C PRO A 62 -9.06 -81.69 1.17
N MET A 63 -8.89 -80.37 1.15
CA MET A 63 -9.91 -79.43 0.60
C MET A 63 -10.20 -79.64 -0.90
N ASP A 64 -9.23 -80.12 -1.68
CA ASP A 64 -9.42 -80.44 -3.10
C ASP A 64 -10.35 -81.65 -3.34
N PHE A 65 -10.60 -82.47 -2.32
CA PHE A 65 -11.65 -83.49 -2.37
C PHE A 65 -13.04 -82.84 -2.46
N GLN A 66 -13.29 -81.78 -1.69
CA GLN A 66 -14.59 -81.12 -1.61
C GLN A 66 -15.06 -80.65 -2.99
N GLN A 67 -14.21 -79.92 -3.71
CA GLN A 67 -14.53 -79.38 -5.03
C GLN A 67 -14.76 -80.50 -6.06
N ARG A 68 -13.87 -81.50 -6.10
CA ARG A 68 -14.00 -82.61 -7.06
C ARG A 68 -15.21 -83.50 -6.79
N ALA A 69 -15.49 -83.78 -5.51
CA ALA A 69 -16.67 -84.54 -5.11
C ALA A 69 -17.95 -83.77 -5.45
N LEU A 70 -17.95 -82.45 -5.24
CA LEU A 70 -19.09 -81.62 -5.58
C LEU A 70 -19.34 -81.61 -7.09
N GLU A 71 -18.31 -81.34 -7.91
CA GLU A 71 -18.42 -81.36 -9.38
C GLU A 71 -18.99 -82.70 -9.88
N ALA A 72 -18.46 -83.83 -9.39
CA ALA A 72 -18.94 -85.17 -9.79
C ALA A 72 -20.37 -85.48 -9.31
N VAL A 73 -20.75 -85.03 -8.12
CA VAL A 73 -22.08 -85.29 -7.55
C VAL A 73 -23.14 -84.40 -8.19
N CYS A 74 -22.81 -83.13 -8.47
CA CYS A 74 -23.74 -82.18 -9.08
C CYS A 74 -24.08 -82.47 -10.55
N GLU A 75 -23.30 -83.33 -11.22
CA GLU A 75 -23.67 -83.91 -12.52
C GLU A 75 -24.83 -84.90 -12.41
N SER A 76 -24.97 -85.57 -11.25
CA SER A 76 -25.90 -86.68 -11.03
C SER A 76 -27.14 -86.27 -10.24
N ILE A 77 -27.03 -85.30 -9.33
CA ILE A 77 -28.14 -84.76 -8.53
C ILE A 77 -28.09 -83.22 -8.50
N PRO A 78 -29.23 -82.52 -8.41
CA PRO A 78 -29.24 -81.07 -8.41
C PRO A 78 -28.60 -80.52 -7.14
N CYS A 79 -27.56 -79.69 -7.30
CA CYS A 79 -26.98 -78.90 -6.23
C CYS A 79 -27.52 -77.47 -6.31
N THR A 80 -27.90 -76.91 -5.16
CA THR A 80 -28.35 -75.52 -5.05
C THR A 80 -27.25 -74.59 -4.54
N ARG A 81 -26.20 -75.13 -3.90
CA ARG A 81 -25.10 -74.36 -3.31
C ARG A 81 -23.74 -74.96 -3.62
N ALA A 82 -22.76 -74.08 -3.84
CA ALA A 82 -21.38 -74.45 -4.14
C ALA A 82 -20.47 -74.53 -2.89
N SER A 83 -20.94 -74.01 -1.76
CA SER A 83 -20.19 -73.93 -0.49
C SER A 83 -21.06 -74.45 0.65
N PRO A 84 -20.50 -75.15 1.64
CA PRO A 84 -21.28 -75.67 2.77
C PRO A 84 -21.58 -74.58 3.79
N ILE A 85 -22.59 -74.81 4.63
CA ILE A 85 -22.85 -73.98 5.82
C ILE A 85 -21.82 -74.32 6.91
N ILE A 86 -21.07 -73.33 7.37
CA ILE A 86 -20.11 -73.51 8.48
C ILE A 86 -20.70 -73.09 9.83
N PHE A 87 -21.74 -72.25 9.82
CA PHE A 87 -22.46 -71.84 11.02
C PHE A 87 -23.91 -71.48 10.67
N ALA A 88 -24.86 -71.95 11.48
CA ALA A 88 -26.26 -71.55 11.37
C ALA A 88 -26.86 -71.34 12.76
N THR A 89 -27.74 -70.35 12.88
CA THR A 89 -28.45 -70.09 14.13
C THR A 89 -29.79 -69.39 13.87
N SER A 90 -30.80 -69.70 14.68
CA SER A 90 -32.07 -68.99 14.63
C SER A 90 -31.96 -67.68 15.40
N ILE A 91 -32.29 -66.57 14.73
CA ILE A 91 -32.25 -65.24 15.34
C ILE A 91 -33.65 -64.85 15.78
N HIS A 92 -33.75 -64.41 17.03
CA HIS A 92 -34.97 -63.95 17.66
C HIS A 92 -34.84 -62.47 18.08
N GLY A 93 -35.93 -61.71 17.97
CA GLY A 93 -36.02 -60.31 18.37
C GLY A 93 -36.15 -60.12 19.88
N GLU A 94 -36.30 -58.87 20.34
CA GLU A 94 -36.40 -58.53 21.78
C GLU A 94 -37.62 -59.17 22.46
N ASP A 95 -38.70 -59.41 21.71
CA ASP A 95 -39.93 -60.07 22.19
C ASP A 95 -39.94 -61.60 21.93
N ASN A 96 -38.77 -62.20 21.66
CA ASN A 96 -38.61 -63.61 21.31
C ASN A 96 -39.29 -64.01 19.98
N GLU A 97 -39.70 -63.03 19.19
CA GLU A 97 -40.23 -63.21 17.84
C GLU A 97 -39.17 -63.79 16.90
N PHE A 98 -39.55 -64.73 16.05
CA PHE A 98 -38.63 -65.32 15.08
C PHE A 98 -38.36 -64.32 13.96
N VAL A 99 -37.10 -63.88 13.84
CA VAL A 99 -36.68 -62.91 12.81
C VAL A 99 -36.26 -63.65 11.54
N GLY A 100 -35.51 -64.74 11.68
CA GLY A 100 -35.03 -65.54 10.57
C GLY A 100 -33.95 -66.53 11.00
N GLU A 101 -33.54 -67.38 10.05
CA GLU A 101 -32.40 -68.27 10.23
C GLU A 101 -31.16 -67.63 9.59
N PHE A 102 -30.14 -67.38 10.40
CA PHE A 102 -28.85 -66.91 9.91
C PHE A 102 -27.99 -68.09 9.48
N GLN A 103 -27.44 -68.01 8.28
CA GLN A 103 -26.53 -69.02 7.72
C GLN A 103 -25.25 -68.33 7.24
N LEU A 104 -24.11 -68.85 7.67
CA LEU A 104 -22.77 -68.43 7.24
C LEU A 104 -22.15 -69.53 6.38
N MET A 105 -21.79 -69.19 5.15
CA MET A 105 -21.21 -70.12 4.19
C MET A 105 -19.69 -70.18 4.34
N GLN A 106 -19.08 -71.30 3.95
CA GLN A 106 -17.63 -71.43 3.92
C GLN A 106 -17.00 -70.44 2.93
N GLY A 107 -16.13 -69.57 3.43
CA GLY A 107 -15.44 -68.55 2.63
C GLY A 107 -16.09 -67.16 2.69
N ASP A 108 -17.31 -67.04 3.24
CA ASP A 108 -17.93 -65.73 3.49
C ASP A 108 -17.25 -65.02 4.66
N GLU A 109 -17.11 -63.69 4.55
CA GLU A 109 -16.72 -62.87 5.69
C GLU A 109 -17.91 -62.72 6.65
N PRO A 110 -17.76 -63.11 7.93
CA PRO A 110 -18.86 -63.03 8.90
C PRO A 110 -19.46 -61.63 9.03
N ALA A 111 -18.65 -60.57 8.95
CA ALA A 111 -19.13 -59.19 8.99
C ALA A 111 -20.14 -58.88 7.87
N ASP A 112 -19.87 -59.33 6.64
CA ASP A 112 -20.77 -59.11 5.48
C ASP A 112 -22.04 -59.94 5.57
N ALA A 113 -21.91 -61.22 5.95
CA ALA A 113 -23.05 -62.10 6.10
C ALA A 113 -24.02 -61.57 7.16
N VAL A 114 -23.49 -61.17 8.32
CA VAL A 114 -24.29 -60.58 9.42
C VAL A 114 -24.91 -59.26 8.99
N ALA A 115 -24.20 -58.40 8.27
CA ALA A 115 -24.74 -57.15 7.75
C ALA A 115 -25.85 -57.36 6.71
N SER A 116 -25.67 -58.34 5.82
CA SER A 116 -26.67 -58.70 4.82
C SER A 116 -27.96 -59.18 5.48
N PHE A 117 -27.84 -60.09 6.46
CA PHE A 117 -28.97 -60.56 7.26
C PHE A 117 -29.66 -59.41 8.00
N CYS A 118 -28.90 -58.56 8.70
CA CYS A 118 -29.47 -57.43 9.43
C CYS A 118 -30.20 -56.44 8.51
N ARG A 119 -29.66 -56.15 7.32
CA ARG A 119 -30.32 -55.29 6.33
C ARG A 119 -31.61 -55.91 5.80
N GLN A 120 -31.60 -57.20 5.46
CA GLN A 120 -32.78 -57.91 4.96
C GLN A 120 -33.94 -57.88 5.97
N HIS A 121 -33.62 -57.89 7.26
CA HIS A 121 -34.60 -57.94 8.36
C HIS A 121 -34.79 -56.60 9.10
N ASN A 122 -34.24 -55.49 8.57
CA ASN A 122 -34.29 -54.15 9.18
C ASN A 122 -33.81 -54.09 10.65
N ILE A 123 -32.79 -54.89 10.99
CA ILE A 123 -32.22 -55.00 12.34
C ILE A 123 -31.21 -53.86 12.57
N PRO A 124 -31.24 -53.17 13.73
CA PRO A 124 -30.37 -52.03 13.99
C PRO A 124 -28.90 -52.41 14.26
N ARG A 125 -28.00 -51.48 13.94
CA ARG A 125 -26.53 -51.65 14.03
C ARG A 125 -26.00 -52.17 15.38
N PRO A 126 -26.48 -51.73 16.55
CA PRO A 126 -26.00 -52.26 17.83
C PRO A 126 -26.22 -53.77 17.96
N PHE A 127 -27.36 -54.28 17.48
CA PHE A 127 -27.64 -55.72 17.46
C PHE A 127 -26.71 -56.45 16.48
N GLN A 128 -26.49 -55.87 15.28
CA GLN A 128 -25.55 -56.39 14.29
C GLN A 128 -24.14 -56.59 14.88
N LEU A 129 -23.62 -55.60 15.63
CA LEU A 129 -22.30 -55.68 16.25
C LEU A 129 -22.24 -56.79 17.32
N ASN A 130 -23.28 -56.92 18.13
CA ASN A 130 -23.36 -57.98 19.14
C ASN A 130 -23.46 -59.38 18.50
N MET A 131 -24.24 -59.50 17.41
CA MET A 131 -24.37 -60.73 16.63
C MET A 131 -23.03 -61.12 16.00
N LEU A 132 -22.34 -60.17 15.37
CA LEU A 132 -21.01 -60.39 14.80
C LEU A 132 -20.01 -60.82 15.88
N GLN A 133 -19.95 -60.11 17.01
CA GLN A 133 -19.06 -60.47 18.12
C GLN A 133 -19.33 -61.90 18.64
N SER A 134 -20.60 -62.30 18.72
CA SER A 134 -21.00 -63.63 19.19
C SER A 134 -20.59 -64.74 18.21
N ILE A 135 -20.66 -64.45 16.89
CA ILE A 135 -20.25 -65.36 15.81
C ILE A 135 -18.73 -65.46 15.75
N CYS A 136 -18.01 -64.34 15.82
CA CYS A 136 -16.55 -64.31 15.79
C CYS A 136 -15.88 -64.96 17.00
N ASN A 137 -16.61 -65.09 18.12
CA ASN A 137 -16.12 -65.80 19.31
C ASN A 137 -16.22 -67.33 19.20
N GLN A 138 -16.79 -67.87 18.11
CA GLN A 138 -16.84 -69.32 17.89
C GLN A 138 -15.46 -69.85 17.47
N PRO A 139 -14.99 -70.98 18.03
CA PRO A 139 -13.61 -71.47 17.82
C PRO A 139 -13.28 -71.85 16.38
N ASN A 140 -14.30 -72.10 15.54
CA ASN A 140 -14.15 -72.56 14.15
C ASN A 140 -14.50 -71.48 13.11
N ILE A 141 -14.71 -70.22 13.54
CA ILE A 141 -15.04 -69.10 12.66
C ILE A 141 -13.90 -68.08 12.71
N VAL A 142 -13.40 -67.70 11.54
CA VAL A 142 -12.36 -66.68 11.40
C VAL A 142 -13.02 -65.42 10.85
N CYS A 143 -13.05 -64.36 11.65
CA CYS A 143 -13.45 -63.04 11.19
C CYS A 143 -12.22 -62.26 10.77
N ALA A 144 -12.09 -61.91 9.50
CA ALA A 144 -10.98 -61.09 9.04
C ALA A 144 -11.17 -59.61 9.42
N ARG A 145 -12.41 -59.16 9.65
CA ARG A 145 -12.73 -57.77 9.98
C ARG A 145 -13.99 -57.62 10.84
N SER A 146 -14.09 -56.45 11.48
CA SER A 146 -15.20 -56.07 12.37
C SER A 146 -16.29 -55.24 11.69
N ASP A 147 -16.00 -54.67 10.53
CA ASP A 147 -16.93 -53.84 9.76
C ASP A 147 -17.29 -54.53 8.46
N ALA A 148 -18.54 -54.39 8.03
CA ALA A 148 -19.03 -54.98 6.79
C ALA A 148 -18.80 -54.05 5.60
N LEU A 149 -18.67 -54.63 4.40
CA LEU A 149 -18.33 -53.90 3.18
C LEU A 149 -19.64 -53.47 2.54
N LEU A 150 -19.90 -52.16 2.56
CA LEU A 150 -21.08 -51.59 1.92
C LEU A 150 -20.90 -51.49 0.41
N TYR A 151 -19.70 -51.10 -0.01
CA TYR A 151 -19.42 -50.81 -1.41
C TYR A 151 -18.00 -51.22 -1.76
N ARG A 152 -17.86 -51.84 -2.93
CA ARG A 152 -16.57 -52.18 -3.52
C ARG A 152 -16.64 -52.00 -5.02
N GLN A 153 -15.81 -51.12 -5.57
CA GLN A 153 -15.67 -51.00 -7.02
C GLN A 153 -14.25 -50.64 -7.42
N VAL A 154 -13.76 -51.29 -8.47
CA VAL A 154 -12.52 -50.88 -9.15
C VAL A 154 -12.82 -49.63 -9.97
N ILE A 155 -12.14 -48.54 -9.65
CA ILE A 155 -12.27 -47.26 -10.33
C ILE A 155 -11.18 -47.15 -11.39
N THR A 156 -11.57 -46.81 -12.61
CA THR A 156 -10.67 -46.60 -13.75
C THR A 156 -10.76 -45.17 -14.24
N ASP A 157 -9.69 -44.67 -14.87
CA ASP A 157 -9.69 -43.36 -15.53
C ASP A 157 -10.32 -43.42 -16.93
N GLU A 158 -10.34 -42.27 -17.63
CA GLU A 158 -10.87 -42.13 -18.99
C GLU A 158 -10.10 -42.95 -20.04
N THR A 159 -8.86 -43.38 -19.74
CA THR A 159 -8.03 -44.23 -20.61
C THR A 159 -8.25 -45.72 -20.34
N GLY A 160 -9.05 -46.07 -19.33
CA GLY A 160 -9.26 -47.44 -18.86
C GLY A 160 -8.17 -47.94 -17.90
N SER A 161 -7.24 -47.07 -17.47
CA SER A 161 -6.22 -47.42 -16.48
C SER A 161 -6.83 -47.47 -15.09
N VAL A 162 -6.46 -48.48 -14.31
CA VAL A 162 -7.00 -48.67 -12.95
C VAL A 162 -6.41 -47.62 -11.99
N LEU A 163 -7.26 -46.79 -11.42
CA LEU A 163 -6.91 -45.79 -10.40
C LEU A 163 -6.82 -46.41 -9.00
N GLY A 164 -7.62 -47.44 -8.74
CA GLY A 164 -7.62 -48.18 -7.47
C GLY A 164 -8.96 -48.87 -7.21
N THR A 165 -9.12 -49.47 -6.04
CA THR A 165 -10.40 -50.05 -5.60
C THR A 165 -10.96 -49.19 -4.48
N LEU A 166 -12.16 -48.63 -4.68
CA LEU A 166 -12.89 -47.90 -3.65
C LEU A 166 -13.64 -48.92 -2.78
N GLU A 167 -13.28 -48.99 -1.51
CA GLU A 167 -13.91 -49.82 -0.49
C GLU A 167 -14.53 -48.91 0.58
N ILE A 168 -15.80 -49.12 0.89
CA ILE A 168 -16.53 -48.36 1.90
C ILE A 168 -17.14 -49.32 2.89
N PHE A 169 -16.82 -49.13 4.16
CA PHE A 169 -17.32 -49.95 5.25
C PHE A 169 -18.55 -49.32 5.90
N ASP A 170 -19.37 -50.13 6.56
CA ASP A 170 -20.61 -49.69 7.22
C ASP A 170 -20.42 -48.87 8.49
N SER A 171 -19.20 -48.78 8.99
CA SER A 171 -18.78 -47.86 10.05
C SER A 171 -18.40 -46.46 9.54
N GLN A 172 -18.29 -46.27 8.23
CA GLN A 172 -17.79 -45.04 7.62
C GLN A 172 -18.90 -44.22 6.97
N GLU A 173 -18.76 -42.89 7.01
CA GLU A 173 -19.54 -42.01 6.15
C GLU A 173 -19.02 -42.18 4.71
N PRO A 174 -19.85 -42.58 3.73
CA PRO A 174 -19.37 -42.87 2.38
C PRO A 174 -18.70 -41.66 1.72
N VAL A 175 -19.12 -40.43 2.05
CA VAL A 175 -18.52 -39.20 1.54
C VAL A 175 -17.06 -39.04 1.97
N ASP A 176 -16.72 -39.39 3.22
CA ASP A 176 -15.34 -39.32 3.71
C ASP A 176 -14.49 -40.42 3.10
N ALA A 177 -15.05 -41.63 2.96
CA ALA A 177 -14.35 -42.76 2.36
C ALA A 177 -14.00 -42.49 0.88
N ILE A 178 -14.94 -41.90 0.13
CA ILE A 178 -14.69 -41.44 -1.25
C ILE A 178 -13.60 -40.36 -1.27
N PHE A 179 -13.68 -39.37 -0.38
CA PHE A 179 -12.69 -38.30 -0.35
C PHE A 179 -11.29 -38.82 0.03
N ALA A 180 -11.20 -39.73 1.00
CA ALA A 180 -9.95 -40.37 1.39
C ALA A 180 -9.34 -41.19 0.25
N PHE A 181 -10.16 -41.90 -0.54
CA PHE A 181 -9.72 -42.59 -1.75
C PHE A 181 -9.17 -41.60 -2.80
N LEU A 182 -9.81 -40.44 -2.95
CA LEU A 182 -9.38 -39.41 -3.89
C LEU A 182 -8.18 -38.58 -3.42
N GLN A 183 -7.90 -38.55 -2.12
CA GLN A 183 -6.92 -37.67 -1.51
C GLN A 183 -5.49 -37.78 -2.12
N PRO A 184 -4.93 -38.98 -2.37
CA PRO A 184 -3.61 -39.10 -2.99
C PRO A 184 -3.55 -38.49 -4.40
N MET A 185 -4.68 -38.42 -5.11
CA MET A 185 -4.78 -37.91 -6.48
C MET A 185 -4.94 -36.39 -6.54
N LEU A 186 -5.23 -35.73 -5.41
CA LEU A 186 -5.30 -34.25 -5.30
C LEU A 186 -3.97 -33.56 -5.62
N ALA A 187 -2.83 -34.25 -5.56
CA ALA A 187 -1.53 -33.67 -5.88
C ALA A 187 -1.26 -33.59 -7.39
N THR A 188 -1.95 -34.40 -8.19
CA THR A 188 -1.58 -34.69 -9.58
C THR A 188 -2.68 -34.37 -10.59
N SER A 189 -3.91 -34.09 -10.17
CA SER A 189 -5.03 -33.83 -11.07
C SER A 189 -5.93 -32.69 -10.62
N THR A 190 -6.35 -31.85 -11.57
CA THR A 190 -7.38 -30.81 -11.40
C THR A 190 -8.81 -31.36 -11.49
N SER A 191 -8.99 -32.63 -11.90
CA SER A 191 -10.32 -33.26 -12.09
C SER A 191 -10.92 -33.88 -10.84
N VAL A 192 -10.26 -33.78 -9.68
CA VAL A 192 -10.69 -34.48 -8.45
C VAL A 192 -12.05 -34.02 -7.96
N GLU A 193 -12.40 -32.75 -8.11
CA GLU A 193 -13.74 -32.26 -7.74
C GLU A 193 -14.84 -32.89 -8.62
N HIS A 194 -14.54 -33.12 -9.90
CA HIS A 194 -15.47 -33.79 -10.82
C HIS A 194 -15.60 -35.28 -10.47
N MET A 195 -14.49 -35.96 -10.18
CA MET A 195 -14.48 -37.35 -9.73
C MET A 195 -15.25 -37.53 -8.41
N LEU A 196 -15.08 -36.61 -7.45
CA LEU A 196 -15.81 -36.61 -6.20
C LEU A 196 -17.33 -36.51 -6.45
N ARG A 197 -17.77 -35.57 -7.28
CA ARG A 197 -19.20 -35.43 -7.63
C ARG A 197 -19.76 -36.69 -8.30
N GLN A 198 -19.02 -37.29 -9.23
CA GLN A 198 -19.45 -38.51 -9.91
C GLN A 198 -19.56 -39.70 -8.96
N LEU A 199 -18.55 -39.94 -8.13
CA LEU A 199 -18.56 -41.03 -7.16
C LEU A 199 -19.65 -40.84 -6.12
N LEU A 200 -19.89 -39.62 -5.64
CA LEU A 200 -21.02 -39.33 -4.75
C LEU A 200 -22.36 -39.63 -5.40
N GLN A 201 -22.55 -39.30 -6.69
CA GLN A 201 -23.80 -39.61 -7.40
C GLN A 201 -24.06 -41.11 -7.54
N VAL A 202 -23.00 -41.92 -7.66
CA VAL A 202 -23.12 -43.39 -7.81
C VAL A 202 -23.29 -44.06 -6.45
N VAL A 203 -22.49 -43.67 -5.46
CA VAL A 203 -22.43 -44.32 -4.14
C VAL A 203 -23.56 -43.86 -3.22
N CYS A 204 -23.87 -42.56 -3.19
CA CYS A 204 -24.87 -41.99 -2.28
C CYS A 204 -26.30 -42.15 -2.81
N GLN A 205 -26.64 -43.36 -3.24
CA GLN A 205 -28.00 -43.75 -3.64
C GLN A 205 -28.62 -44.62 -2.55
N PRO A 206 -29.93 -44.51 -2.26
CA PRO A 206 -30.58 -45.31 -1.21
C PRO A 206 -30.40 -46.83 -1.36
N THR A 207 -30.21 -47.31 -2.58
CA THR A 207 -29.99 -48.72 -2.92
C THR A 207 -28.54 -49.19 -2.74
N VAL A 208 -27.58 -48.26 -2.57
CA VAL A 208 -26.14 -48.54 -2.52
C VAL A 208 -25.59 -48.23 -1.13
N ALA A 209 -25.58 -46.95 -0.73
CA ALA A 209 -25.17 -46.51 0.59
C ALA A 209 -25.95 -45.24 1.00
N THR A 210 -26.32 -45.14 2.27
CA THR A 210 -26.96 -43.94 2.80
C THR A 210 -25.88 -42.95 3.25
N CYS A 211 -25.75 -41.83 2.54
CA CYS A 211 -24.87 -40.74 2.93
C CYS A 211 -25.63 -39.77 3.84
N SER A 212 -25.08 -39.44 5.00
CA SER A 212 -25.66 -38.45 5.92
C SER A 212 -25.42 -37.01 5.46
N ARG A 213 -24.46 -36.80 4.55
CA ARG A 213 -24.07 -35.49 4.02
C ARG A 213 -23.50 -35.58 2.60
N THR A 214 -23.17 -34.42 2.04
CA THR A 214 -22.63 -34.27 0.67
C THR A 214 -21.23 -33.66 0.62
N ILE A 215 -20.77 -33.07 1.72
CA ILE A 215 -19.46 -32.41 1.82
C ILE A 215 -18.57 -33.24 2.75
N PRO A 216 -17.35 -33.62 2.36
CA PRO A 216 -16.40 -34.37 3.20
C PRO A 216 -15.94 -33.62 4.46
N LEU A 217 -15.60 -34.36 5.52
CA LEU A 217 -15.14 -33.83 6.81
C LEU A 217 -13.65 -34.07 6.86
N LEU A 218 -12.88 -33.00 6.91
CA LEU A 218 -11.43 -33.08 6.86
C LEU A 218 -10.83 -33.19 8.25
N PHE A 219 -11.48 -32.58 9.24
CA PHE A 219 -11.01 -32.52 10.60
C PHE A 219 -12.15 -32.69 11.58
N ARG A 220 -11.94 -33.52 12.60
CA ARG A 220 -12.85 -33.69 13.73
C ARG A 220 -12.05 -33.94 14.99
N HIS A 221 -12.11 -33.02 15.95
CA HIS A 221 -11.40 -33.20 17.21
C HIS A 221 -12.14 -32.55 18.38
N PRO A 222 -12.29 -33.24 19.53
CA PRO A 222 -12.77 -32.61 20.75
C PRO A 222 -11.75 -31.58 21.24
N ILE A 223 -12.22 -30.38 21.56
CA ILE A 223 -11.38 -29.28 22.00
C ILE A 223 -11.59 -29.08 23.51
N VAL A 224 -10.50 -29.29 24.25
CA VAL A 224 -10.47 -29.09 25.71
C VAL A 224 -9.42 -28.02 26.02
N GLY A 225 -9.81 -27.03 26.82
CA GLY A 225 -8.93 -25.94 27.22
C GLY A 225 -7.82 -26.37 28.17
N PRO A 226 -6.81 -25.51 28.39
CA PRO A 226 -5.73 -25.76 29.36
C PRO A 226 -6.23 -25.95 30.80
N ASP A 227 -7.40 -25.41 31.10
CA ASP A 227 -8.12 -25.46 32.37
C ASP A 227 -9.05 -26.68 32.51
N GLY A 228 -9.12 -27.53 31.47
CA GLY A 228 -10.01 -28.69 31.41
C GLY A 228 -11.43 -28.37 30.96
N THR A 229 -11.70 -27.13 30.53
CA THR A 229 -13.01 -26.74 30.00
C THR A 229 -13.27 -27.43 28.66
N ASP A 230 -14.40 -28.11 28.52
CA ASP A 230 -14.83 -28.74 27.26
C ASP A 230 -15.52 -27.69 26.36
N TYR A 231 -14.90 -27.40 25.21
CA TYR A 231 -15.42 -26.47 24.22
C TYR A 231 -16.28 -27.16 23.15
N GLY A 232 -16.39 -28.49 23.21
CA GLY A 232 -17.07 -29.31 22.21
C GLY A 232 -16.14 -29.78 21.09
N THR A 233 -16.73 -30.28 20.00
CA THR A 233 -15.97 -30.86 18.88
C THR A 233 -15.82 -29.85 17.74
N LEU A 234 -14.59 -29.54 17.36
CA LEU A 234 -14.30 -28.74 16.18
C LEU A 234 -14.38 -29.62 14.94
N GLU A 235 -15.16 -29.17 13.96
CA GLU A 235 -15.38 -29.84 12.67
C GLU A 235 -15.00 -28.88 11.53
N VAL A 236 -14.16 -29.34 10.60
CA VAL A 236 -13.77 -28.58 9.41
C VAL A 236 -14.12 -29.39 8.17
N TYR A 237 -14.98 -28.85 7.32
CA TYR A 237 -15.43 -29.52 6.10
C TYR A 237 -14.62 -29.09 4.88
N TYR A 238 -14.63 -29.91 3.83
CA TYR A 238 -13.97 -29.61 2.56
C TYR A 238 -14.52 -28.31 1.94
N GLY A 239 -13.62 -27.41 1.55
CA GLY A 239 -13.94 -26.09 1.00
C GLY A 239 -14.21 -25.00 2.05
N GLN A 240 -14.14 -25.31 3.35
CA GLN A 240 -14.16 -24.30 4.41
C GLN A 240 -12.75 -23.82 4.73
N GLU A 241 -12.61 -22.50 4.91
CA GLU A 241 -11.38 -21.95 5.50
C GLU A 241 -11.30 -22.33 6.99
N PRO A 242 -10.21 -22.97 7.44
CA PRO A 242 -10.05 -23.36 8.84
C PRO A 242 -10.10 -22.19 9.83
N ALA A 243 -9.58 -21.01 9.45
CA ALA A 243 -9.68 -19.81 10.27
C ALA A 243 -11.15 -19.39 10.53
N ASP A 244 -12.01 -19.44 9.51
CA ASP A 244 -13.44 -19.10 9.66
C ASP A 244 -14.20 -20.18 10.46
N ALA A 245 -13.84 -21.46 10.28
CA ALA A 245 -14.43 -22.58 11.01
C ALA A 245 -14.13 -22.51 12.51
N ILE A 246 -12.87 -22.24 12.88
CA ILE A 246 -12.43 -22.06 14.28
C ILE A 246 -13.10 -20.84 14.89
N PHE A 247 -13.14 -19.72 14.17
CA PHE A 247 -13.80 -18.51 14.65
C PHE A 247 -15.29 -18.73 14.88
N SER A 248 -15.98 -19.39 13.94
CA SER A 248 -17.40 -19.75 14.07
C SER A 248 -17.64 -20.70 15.23
N PHE A 249 -16.74 -21.65 15.47
CA PHE A 249 -16.78 -22.57 16.61
C PHE A 249 -16.67 -21.81 17.94
N ALA A 250 -15.66 -20.95 18.07
CA ALA A 250 -15.46 -20.11 19.25
C ALA A 250 -16.67 -19.19 19.51
N TYR A 251 -17.21 -18.56 18.47
CA TYR A 251 -18.37 -17.68 18.57
C TYR A 251 -19.65 -18.41 18.97
N LYS A 252 -19.91 -19.61 18.41
CA LYS A 252 -21.06 -20.44 18.79
C LYS A 252 -21.00 -20.88 20.25
N TYR A 253 -19.81 -21.23 20.73
CA TYR A 253 -19.61 -21.58 22.14
C TYR A 253 -19.94 -20.41 23.06
N ASP A 254 -19.43 -19.21 22.74
CA ASP A 254 -19.67 -17.99 23.49
C ASP A 254 -21.17 -17.61 23.54
N GLN A 255 -21.88 -17.72 22.41
CA GLN A 255 -23.33 -17.54 22.36
C GLN A 255 -24.11 -18.61 23.17
N GLY A 256 -23.63 -19.84 23.17
CA GLY A 256 -24.22 -20.96 23.92
C GLY A 256 -24.11 -20.79 25.43
N ILE A 257 -23.06 -20.12 25.91
CA ILE A 257 -22.87 -19.77 27.33
C ILE A 257 -23.71 -18.55 27.73
N HIS A 258 -23.74 -17.50 26.89
CA HIS A 258 -24.27 -16.20 27.31
C HIS A 258 -25.75 -15.97 27.02
N GLY A 259 -26.40 -16.79 26.18
CA GLY A 259 -27.76 -16.51 25.71
C GLY A 259 -27.84 -15.17 24.96
N ALA A 260 -28.88 -14.96 24.16
CA ALA A 260 -28.97 -13.80 23.26
C ALA A 260 -29.07 -12.42 23.97
N ALA A 261 -28.93 -12.31 25.29
CA ALA A 261 -29.29 -11.12 26.07
C ALA A 261 -28.26 -10.60 27.08
N ALA A 262 -27.02 -11.10 27.12
CA ALA A 262 -26.06 -10.69 28.16
C ALA A 262 -24.67 -10.26 27.63
N ALA A 263 -24.64 -9.36 26.65
CA ALA A 263 -23.42 -8.61 26.31
C ALA A 263 -23.28 -7.43 27.29
N SER A 264 -22.65 -7.62 28.46
CA SER A 264 -21.89 -6.53 29.11
C SER A 264 -21.19 -6.89 30.42
N THR A 265 -21.47 -7.99 31.12
CA THR A 265 -20.84 -8.18 32.45
C THR A 265 -20.72 -9.65 32.87
N SER A 266 -19.67 -10.36 32.42
CA SER A 266 -19.16 -11.56 33.09
C SER A 266 -17.71 -11.90 32.67
N PRO A 267 -16.97 -12.68 33.48
CA PRO A 267 -15.51 -12.70 33.48
C PRO A 267 -14.93 -13.33 32.21
N SER A 268 -13.85 -12.72 31.71
CA SER A 268 -13.04 -13.12 30.55
C SER A 268 -12.37 -14.50 30.65
N SER A 269 -12.70 -15.33 31.64
CA SER A 269 -12.02 -16.61 31.91
C SER A 269 -12.66 -17.84 31.30
N MET A 270 -13.79 -17.73 30.59
CA MET A 270 -14.50 -18.87 29.96
C MET A 270 -14.67 -18.75 28.43
N ALA A 271 -14.33 -17.60 27.84
CA ALA A 271 -14.37 -17.43 26.39
C ALA A 271 -13.08 -17.94 25.73
N MET A 272 -13.20 -18.57 24.56
CA MET A 272 -12.04 -19.01 23.80
C MET A 272 -11.28 -17.79 23.26
N ASP A 273 -10.16 -17.44 23.91
CA ASP A 273 -9.40 -16.24 23.59
C ASP A 273 -8.71 -16.29 22.20
N ALA A 274 -8.27 -15.13 21.71
CA ALA A 274 -7.62 -15.02 20.40
C ALA A 274 -6.27 -15.74 20.30
N THR A 275 -5.66 -16.11 21.44
CA THR A 275 -4.39 -16.85 21.48
C THR A 275 -4.65 -18.34 21.29
N MET A 276 -5.65 -18.87 21.97
CA MET A 276 -6.15 -20.23 21.83
C MET A 276 -6.64 -20.48 20.40
N GLN A 277 -7.41 -19.55 19.82
CA GLN A 277 -7.84 -19.65 18.42
C GLN A 277 -6.66 -19.73 17.44
N ARG A 278 -5.61 -18.92 17.64
CA ARG A 278 -4.39 -18.98 16.82
C ARG A 278 -3.63 -20.30 16.98
N ASN A 279 -3.55 -20.82 18.20
CA ASN A 279 -2.90 -22.12 18.46
C ASN A 279 -3.70 -23.28 17.85
N LEU A 280 -5.02 -23.23 17.93
CA LEU A 280 -5.92 -24.17 17.25
C LEU A 280 -5.73 -24.11 15.74
N LEU A 281 -5.67 -22.91 15.17
CA LEU A 281 -5.45 -22.73 13.73
C LEU A 281 -4.11 -23.34 13.30
N ALA A 282 -3.03 -23.07 14.03
CA ALA A 282 -1.74 -23.69 13.76
C ALA A 282 -1.80 -25.23 13.83
N THR A 283 -2.55 -25.78 14.79
CA THR A 283 -2.72 -27.23 14.94
C THR A 283 -3.51 -27.82 13.77
N VAL A 284 -4.64 -27.22 13.42
CA VAL A 284 -5.51 -27.66 12.32
C VAL A 284 -4.81 -27.53 10.97
N CYS A 285 -4.06 -26.44 10.75
CA CYS A 285 -3.33 -26.22 9.50
C CYS A 285 -2.10 -27.11 9.33
N ASN A 286 -1.61 -27.73 10.41
CA ASN A 286 -0.55 -28.75 10.32
C ASN A 286 -1.09 -30.14 9.96
N ASP A 287 -2.41 -30.34 9.98
CA ASP A 287 -3.02 -31.59 9.53
C ASP A 287 -2.78 -31.78 8.01
N PRO A 288 -2.23 -32.92 7.54
CA PRO A 288 -1.93 -33.15 6.14
C PRO A 288 -3.14 -33.02 5.20
N ILE A 289 -4.34 -33.30 5.68
CA ILE A 289 -5.59 -33.25 4.92
C ILE A 289 -6.11 -31.81 4.85
N VAL A 290 -6.03 -31.07 5.95
CA VAL A 290 -6.58 -29.71 6.07
C VAL A 290 -5.62 -28.62 5.58
N SER A 291 -4.31 -28.84 5.68
CA SER A 291 -3.26 -27.85 5.37
C SER A 291 -3.45 -27.13 4.02
N ARG A 292 -3.99 -27.82 3.01
CA ARG A 292 -4.26 -27.25 1.68
C ARG A 292 -5.42 -26.25 1.63
N GLN A 293 -6.30 -26.28 2.63
CA GLN A 293 -7.44 -25.36 2.79
C GLN A 293 -7.09 -24.15 3.67
N CYS A 294 -5.96 -24.18 4.38
CA CYS A 294 -5.48 -23.05 5.18
C CYS A 294 -4.85 -21.99 4.28
N THR A 295 -5.66 -21.02 3.86
CA THR A 295 -5.17 -19.89 3.06
C THR A 295 -4.99 -18.63 3.87
N ARG A 296 -5.59 -18.56 5.07
CA ARG A 296 -5.59 -17.36 5.93
C ARG A 296 -5.20 -17.66 7.37
N ASP A 297 -4.62 -16.66 8.02
CA ASP A 297 -4.26 -16.66 9.44
C ASP A 297 -5.37 -16.07 10.34
N ARG A 298 -6.37 -15.43 9.75
CA ARG A 298 -7.49 -14.79 10.45
C ARG A 298 -8.81 -14.99 9.72
N ALA A 299 -9.88 -15.07 10.51
CA ALA A 299 -11.24 -15.20 9.99
C ALA A 299 -11.74 -13.89 9.38
N ILE A 300 -12.55 -13.98 8.33
CA ILE A 300 -13.27 -12.83 7.78
C ILE A 300 -14.53 -12.60 8.61
N VAL A 301 -14.65 -11.43 9.21
CA VAL A 301 -15.84 -11.04 9.99
C VAL A 301 -16.82 -10.19 9.18
N PHE A 302 -16.32 -9.56 8.11
CA PHE A 302 -17.14 -8.81 7.16
C PHE A 302 -16.45 -8.80 5.80
N SER A 303 -17.21 -9.04 4.73
CA SER A 303 -16.73 -8.81 3.37
C SER A 303 -17.92 -8.40 2.50
N SER A 304 -17.85 -7.22 1.90
CA SER A 304 -18.96 -6.71 1.08
C SER A 304 -18.46 -5.72 0.01
N PRO A 305 -19.00 -5.78 -1.22
CA PRO A 305 -18.77 -4.74 -2.21
C PRO A 305 -19.36 -3.41 -1.73
N ILE A 306 -18.56 -2.35 -1.76
CA ILE A 306 -18.99 -0.99 -1.40
C ILE A 306 -19.37 -0.23 -2.67
N GLN A 307 -20.64 0.17 -2.75
CA GLN A 307 -21.12 1.02 -3.85
C GLN A 307 -20.57 2.43 -3.68
N LEU A 308 -19.72 2.85 -4.62
CA LEU A 308 -19.19 4.20 -4.70
C LEU A 308 -19.88 4.93 -5.86
N GLU A 309 -20.45 6.10 -5.59
CA GLU A 309 -21.22 6.88 -6.58
C GLU A 309 -20.36 7.44 -7.74
N THR A 310 -19.03 7.29 -7.67
CA THR A 310 -18.07 7.97 -8.54
C THR A 310 -17.55 7.13 -9.72
N GLY A 311 -18.13 5.96 -10.02
CA GLY A 311 -17.69 5.09 -11.14
C GLY A 311 -18.72 4.99 -12.28
N PRO A 312 -18.30 4.80 -13.54
CA PRO A 312 -19.20 4.34 -14.60
C PRO A 312 -19.83 2.99 -14.19
N ALA A 313 -21.08 2.76 -14.61
CA ALA A 313 -21.95 1.67 -14.16
C ALA A 313 -21.45 0.23 -14.45
N ASP A 314 -20.26 0.07 -15.04
CA ASP A 314 -19.65 -1.21 -15.44
C ASP A 314 -18.39 -1.58 -14.61
N ASP A 315 -17.98 -0.77 -13.63
CA ASP A 315 -16.80 -1.07 -12.81
C ASP A 315 -17.12 -1.99 -11.61
N GLU A 316 -16.25 -2.98 -11.38
CA GLU A 316 -16.23 -3.83 -10.18
C GLU A 316 -16.23 -2.95 -8.92
N HIS A 317 -17.27 -3.08 -8.09
CA HIS A 317 -17.34 -2.39 -6.81
C HIS A 317 -16.21 -2.89 -5.88
N PRO A 318 -15.44 -1.98 -5.26
CA PRO A 318 -14.36 -2.38 -4.38
C PRO A 318 -14.89 -3.12 -3.15
N ILE A 319 -14.27 -4.24 -2.83
CA ILE A 319 -14.67 -5.09 -1.70
C ILE A 319 -13.98 -4.59 -0.43
N LEU A 320 -14.78 -4.23 0.58
CA LEU A 320 -14.27 -3.97 1.92
C LEU A 320 -14.28 -5.28 2.71
N THR A 321 -13.10 -5.73 3.13
CA THR A 321 -12.92 -6.93 3.96
C THR A 321 -12.37 -6.54 5.34
N LEU A 322 -12.98 -7.07 6.40
CA LEU A 322 -12.51 -6.98 7.77
C LEU A 322 -12.18 -8.38 8.29
N TYR A 323 -11.02 -8.51 8.93
CA TYR A 323 -10.61 -9.70 9.64
C TYR A 323 -10.89 -9.58 11.13
N ALA A 324 -11.02 -10.72 11.81
CA ALA A 324 -11.16 -10.76 13.26
C ALA A 324 -9.97 -10.05 13.94
N GLY A 325 -10.27 -9.10 14.83
CA GLY A 325 -9.28 -8.29 15.53
C GLY A 325 -8.78 -7.05 14.78
N ASP A 326 -9.26 -6.79 13.56
CA ASP A 326 -8.97 -5.52 12.89
C ASP A 326 -9.65 -4.35 13.62
N GLU A 327 -8.95 -3.21 13.72
CA GLU A 327 -9.57 -1.95 14.10
C GLU A 327 -10.21 -1.32 12.87
N VAL A 328 -11.54 -1.17 12.89
CA VAL A 328 -12.31 -0.70 11.73
C VAL A 328 -11.84 0.67 11.25
N ALA A 329 -11.45 1.57 12.16
CA ALA A 329 -10.94 2.88 11.79
C ALA A 329 -9.72 2.81 10.86
N ASP A 330 -8.78 1.90 11.12
CA ASP A 330 -7.56 1.73 10.33
C ASP A 330 -7.87 1.15 8.95
N VAL A 331 -8.69 0.10 8.90
CA VAL A 331 -9.07 -0.53 7.64
C VAL A 331 -9.81 0.46 6.75
N LEU A 332 -10.74 1.24 7.32
CA LEU A 332 -11.46 2.27 6.57
C LEU A 332 -10.55 3.41 6.12
N PHE A 333 -9.53 3.79 6.89
CA PHE A 333 -8.54 4.78 6.47
C PHE A 333 -7.76 4.30 5.25
N HIS A 334 -7.23 3.08 5.26
CA HIS A 334 -6.50 2.52 4.13
C HIS A 334 -7.40 2.32 2.90
N PHE A 335 -8.59 1.75 3.10
CA PHE A 335 -9.60 1.57 2.05
C PHE A 335 -9.98 2.92 1.44
N GLY A 336 -10.21 3.94 2.27
CA GLY A 336 -10.54 5.27 1.79
C GLY A 336 -9.41 5.96 1.04
N ARG A 337 -8.15 5.75 1.40
CA ARG A 337 -7.03 6.28 0.63
C ARG A 337 -6.87 5.61 -0.72
N GLN A 338 -7.10 4.30 -0.79
CA GLN A 338 -7.03 3.54 -2.05
C GLN A 338 -8.15 3.93 -3.02
N HIS A 339 -9.32 4.27 -2.50
CA HIS A 339 -10.51 4.59 -3.29
C HIS A 339 -10.96 6.06 -3.19
N ASN A 340 -10.09 6.96 -2.73
CA ASN A 340 -10.34 8.39 -2.57
C ASN A 340 -11.64 8.77 -1.82
N LEU A 341 -11.97 8.05 -0.76
CA LEU A 341 -13.15 8.33 0.06
C LEU A 341 -12.94 9.54 0.96
N THR A 342 -13.96 10.40 1.01
CA THR A 342 -13.99 11.54 1.92
C THR A 342 -14.13 11.08 3.39
N PHE A 343 -13.70 11.92 4.33
CA PHE A 343 -13.85 11.62 5.76
C PHE A 343 -15.32 11.37 6.16
N PRO A 344 -16.32 12.14 5.71
CA PRO A 344 -17.73 11.85 6.00
C PRO A 344 -18.18 10.46 5.51
N MET A 345 -17.76 10.04 4.32
CA MET A 345 -18.08 8.69 3.79
C MET A 345 -17.48 7.60 4.67
N ARG A 346 -16.21 7.76 5.10
CA ARG A 346 -15.57 6.82 6.02
C ARG A 346 -16.23 6.80 7.40
N SER A 347 -16.62 7.95 7.92
CA SER A 347 -17.35 8.04 9.19
C SER A 347 -18.71 7.33 9.12
N GLN A 348 -19.39 7.40 7.97
CA GLN A 348 -20.64 6.67 7.74
C GLN A 348 -20.40 5.15 7.72
N LEU A 349 -19.39 4.68 6.97
CA LEU A 349 -19.00 3.27 6.94
C LEU A 349 -18.64 2.77 8.35
N PHE A 350 -17.87 3.55 9.11
CA PHE A 350 -17.52 3.25 10.50
C PHE A 350 -18.76 3.04 11.36
N GLY A 351 -19.73 3.98 11.31
CA GLY A 351 -20.98 3.87 12.06
C GLY A 351 -21.84 2.66 11.68
N MET A 352 -21.81 2.24 10.40
CA MET A 352 -22.53 1.05 9.93
C MET A 352 -21.90 -0.26 10.40
N LEU A 353 -20.58 -0.28 10.61
CA LEU A 353 -19.82 -1.48 10.96
C LEU A 353 -19.71 -1.68 12.49
N CYS A 354 -19.47 -0.61 13.23
CA CYS A 354 -19.09 -0.67 14.66
C CYS A 354 -20.20 -1.05 15.65
N ASN A 355 -21.40 -1.38 15.18
CA ASN A 355 -22.52 -1.83 16.01
C ASN A 355 -22.94 -3.28 15.71
N ARG A 356 -22.11 -4.05 15.00
CA ARG A 356 -22.43 -5.41 14.55
C ARG A 356 -21.42 -6.41 15.10
N PRO A 357 -21.76 -7.18 16.15
CA PRO A 357 -20.96 -8.35 16.51
C PRO A 357 -20.78 -9.25 15.27
N PRO A 358 -19.57 -9.77 15.02
CA PRO A 358 -18.40 -9.80 15.90
C PRO A 358 -17.33 -8.72 15.59
N ILE A 359 -17.70 -7.66 14.88
CA ILE A 359 -16.78 -6.55 14.56
C ILE A 359 -16.50 -5.74 15.82
N THR A 360 -15.22 -5.54 16.13
CA THR A 360 -14.76 -4.75 17.28
C THR A 360 -14.26 -3.39 16.83
N CYS A 361 -14.74 -2.32 17.48
CA CYS A 361 -14.22 -0.97 17.29
C CYS A 361 -13.83 -0.41 18.64
N THR A 362 -12.54 -0.14 18.83
CA THR A 362 -12.02 0.44 20.08
C THR A 362 -11.83 1.95 19.98
N ARG A 363 -11.70 2.49 18.76
CA ARG A 363 -11.49 3.93 18.51
C ARG A 363 -12.15 4.42 17.23
N GLY A 364 -12.48 5.71 17.21
CA GLY A 364 -13.13 6.37 16.06
C GLY A 364 -12.19 6.92 14.98
N HIS A 365 -10.89 6.98 15.27
CA HIS A 365 -9.88 7.58 14.38
C HIS A 365 -8.78 6.57 14.11
N ALA A 366 -8.30 6.51 12.86
CA ALA A 366 -7.22 5.61 12.44
C ALA A 366 -5.88 6.02 13.05
N VAL A 367 -4.99 5.07 13.36
CA VAL A 367 -3.59 5.38 13.67
C VAL A 367 -2.88 5.57 12.33
N VAL A 368 -2.47 6.80 12.06
CA VAL A 368 -1.85 7.20 10.79
C VAL A 368 -0.34 7.18 10.85
N TYR A 369 0.22 7.20 12.06
CA TYR A 369 1.65 7.12 12.30
C TYR A 369 1.90 6.50 13.68
N ALA A 370 2.85 5.57 13.77
CA ALA A 370 3.31 5.01 15.03
C ALA A 370 4.81 4.74 14.94
N ARG A 371 5.59 5.29 15.87
CA ARG A 371 7.05 5.07 15.92
C ARG A 371 7.57 5.08 17.34
N THR A 372 8.49 4.16 17.64
CA THR A 372 9.27 4.17 18.88
C THR A 372 10.56 4.97 18.69
N PHE A 373 10.95 5.72 19.71
CA PHE A 373 12.14 6.55 19.71
C PHE A 373 13.12 6.07 20.76
N ALA A 374 14.39 5.87 20.39
CA ALA A 374 15.47 5.60 21.33
C ALA A 374 16.21 6.90 21.63
N ILE A 375 16.60 7.11 22.88
CA ILE A 375 17.47 8.22 23.30
C ILE A 375 18.76 7.63 23.82
N GLU A 376 19.90 8.15 23.38
CA GLU A 376 21.24 7.65 23.74
C GLU A 376 21.47 7.54 25.26
N THR A 377 20.80 8.36 26.07
CA THR A 377 20.93 8.39 27.53
C THR A 377 20.05 7.36 28.26
N ARG A 378 19.21 6.61 27.55
CA ARG A 378 18.34 5.56 28.12
C ARG A 378 18.59 4.21 27.44
N ALA A 379 18.63 3.14 28.24
CA ALA A 379 18.80 1.78 27.75
C ALA A 379 17.52 1.20 27.12
N GLU A 380 16.36 1.66 27.56
CA GLU A 380 15.06 1.24 27.03
C GLU A 380 14.50 2.29 26.05
N PRO A 381 13.94 1.87 24.90
CA PRO A 381 13.28 2.78 23.98
C PRO A 381 12.07 3.42 24.65
N LEU A 382 11.77 4.66 24.26
CA LEU A 382 10.52 5.29 24.64
C LEU A 382 9.36 4.48 24.03
N GLY A 383 8.20 4.48 24.71
CA GLY A 383 6.98 3.91 24.16
C GLY A 383 6.62 4.51 22.79
N PRO A 384 5.69 3.91 22.04
CA PRO A 384 5.33 4.42 20.72
C PRO A 384 4.71 5.82 20.83
N LEU A 385 5.16 6.73 19.97
CA LEU A 385 4.43 7.95 19.63
C LEU A 385 3.43 7.58 18.54
N GLU A 386 2.15 7.69 18.85
CA GLU A 386 1.06 7.42 17.93
C GLU A 386 0.38 8.74 17.53
N LEU A 387 0.08 8.89 16.25
CA LEU A 387 -0.78 9.95 15.74
C LEU A 387 -2.04 9.33 15.18
N HIS A 388 -3.17 9.87 15.58
CA HIS A 388 -4.46 9.51 15.03
C HIS A 388 -4.82 10.44 13.88
N GLU A 389 -5.72 9.97 13.02
CA GLU A 389 -6.28 10.79 11.95
C GLU A 389 -6.93 12.06 12.51
N GLY A 390 -6.44 13.22 12.05
CA GLY A 390 -6.90 14.54 12.49
C GLY A 390 -6.06 15.15 13.61
N ASP A 391 -5.14 14.39 14.21
CA ASP A 391 -4.20 14.94 15.19
C ASP A 391 -3.22 15.90 14.52
N GLU A 392 -2.89 16.99 15.21
CA GLU A 392 -1.71 17.77 14.88
C GLU A 392 -0.47 17.12 15.50
N ALA A 393 0.53 16.80 14.68
CA ALA A 393 1.76 16.15 15.14
C ALA A 393 2.47 16.95 16.24
N ALA A 394 2.45 18.29 16.17
CA ALA A 394 3.03 19.14 17.20
C ALA A 394 2.41 18.92 18.58
N ASP A 395 1.10 18.74 18.69
CA ASP A 395 0.45 18.52 19.98
C ASP A 395 0.90 17.19 20.60
N ARG A 396 0.87 16.12 19.80
CA ARG A 396 1.25 14.78 20.23
C ARG A 396 2.72 14.68 20.59
N VAL A 397 3.60 15.33 19.82
CA VAL A 397 5.03 15.34 20.13
C VAL A 397 5.32 16.13 21.40
N PHE A 398 4.61 17.23 21.66
CA PHE A 398 4.76 17.98 22.91
C PHE A 398 4.25 17.19 24.11
N GLU A 399 3.06 16.58 24.02
CA GLU A 399 2.51 15.68 25.04
C GLU A 399 3.48 14.53 25.35
N PHE A 400 4.04 13.92 24.31
CA PHE A 400 5.04 12.86 24.43
C PHE A 400 6.34 13.35 25.09
N ALA A 401 6.81 14.53 24.69
CA ALA A 401 8.02 15.13 25.26
C ALA A 401 7.84 15.45 26.75
N GLU A 402 6.67 15.97 27.16
CA GLU A 402 6.35 16.21 28.57
C GLU A 402 6.28 14.90 29.36
N ARG A 403 5.59 13.88 28.82
CA ARG A 403 5.46 12.55 29.46
C ARG A 403 6.82 11.92 29.77
N PHE A 404 7.80 12.11 28.90
CA PHE A 404 9.15 11.54 29.06
C PHE A 404 10.21 12.52 29.55
N ASN A 405 9.83 13.77 29.85
CA ASN A 405 10.69 14.88 30.28
C ASN A 405 11.86 15.15 29.33
N LEU A 406 11.56 15.29 28.04
CA LEU A 406 12.54 15.50 26.97
C LEU A 406 12.96 16.97 26.88
N SER A 407 14.20 17.23 26.46
CA SER A 407 14.67 18.58 26.17
C SER A 407 14.01 19.13 24.90
N SER A 408 13.96 20.46 24.76
CA SER A 408 13.43 21.12 23.56
C SER A 408 14.16 20.69 22.28
N ALA A 409 15.48 20.50 22.33
CA ALA A 409 16.26 20.03 21.19
C ALA A 409 15.83 18.62 20.73
N VAL A 410 15.63 17.69 21.67
CA VAL A 410 15.19 16.32 21.35
C VAL A 410 13.75 16.32 20.84
N ARG A 411 12.86 17.09 21.48
CA ARG A 411 11.47 17.27 21.04
C ARG A 411 11.38 17.79 19.60
N ASP A 412 12.13 18.85 19.29
CA ASP A 412 12.10 19.48 17.96
C ASP A 412 12.68 18.53 16.89
N GLN A 413 13.68 17.72 17.23
CA GLN A 413 14.20 16.65 16.36
C GLN A 413 13.15 15.56 16.11
N ILE A 414 12.43 15.12 17.15
CA ILE A 414 11.32 14.17 17.01
C ILE A 414 10.25 14.77 16.11
N LEU A 415 9.81 16.01 16.37
CA LEU A 415 8.80 16.67 15.56
C LEU A 415 9.19 16.76 14.07
N ASN A 416 10.43 17.17 13.78
CA ASN A 416 10.94 17.19 12.42
C ASN A 416 10.89 15.81 11.77
N THR A 417 11.33 14.78 12.49
CA THR A 417 11.34 13.39 12.00
C THR A 417 9.93 12.93 11.69
N VAL A 418 9.00 13.11 12.62
CA VAL A 418 7.59 12.76 12.50
C VAL A 418 6.95 13.46 11.28
N CYS A 419 7.15 14.78 11.14
CA CYS A 419 6.60 15.54 10.02
C CYS A 419 7.16 15.11 8.66
N VAL A 420 8.46 14.76 8.58
CA VAL A 420 9.08 14.26 7.36
C VAL A 420 8.55 12.86 7.01
N ASP A 421 8.48 11.96 8.00
CA ASP A 421 8.00 10.60 7.81
C ASP A 421 6.54 10.59 7.33
N ILE A 422 5.66 11.36 7.97
CA ILE A 422 4.23 11.42 7.62
C ILE A 422 4.03 12.01 6.23
N LYS A 423 4.80 13.04 5.88
CA LYS A 423 4.75 13.61 4.52
C LYS A 423 5.16 12.57 3.49
N ALA A 424 6.19 11.76 3.77
CA ALA A 424 6.63 10.70 2.87
C ALA A 424 5.62 9.53 2.79
N ALA A 425 5.03 9.13 3.92
CA ALA A 425 4.15 7.97 3.99
C ALA A 425 2.73 8.25 3.48
N ILE A 426 2.16 9.40 3.86
CA ILE A 426 0.75 9.71 3.59
C ILE A 426 0.48 11.10 2.99
N ASN A 427 1.53 11.83 2.61
CA ASN A 427 1.43 13.17 2.02
C ASN A 427 0.63 14.18 2.88
N VAL A 428 0.75 14.04 4.21
CA VAL A 428 0.21 15.02 5.16
C VAL A 428 1.36 15.86 5.69
N THR A 429 1.22 17.18 5.62
CA THR A 429 2.19 18.13 6.17
C THR A 429 1.74 18.61 7.54
N CYS A 430 2.66 18.65 8.51
CA CYS A 430 2.40 19.31 9.78
C CYS A 430 2.01 20.77 9.55
N SER A 431 0.94 21.22 10.22
CA SER A 431 0.43 22.58 10.03
C SER A 431 1.17 23.59 10.92
N ARG A 432 1.73 23.13 12.04
CA ARG A 432 2.42 23.98 13.01
C ARG A 432 3.57 23.26 13.71
N PHE A 433 4.42 24.04 14.36
CA PHE A 433 5.61 23.54 15.06
C PHE A 433 5.47 23.42 16.58
N ALA A 434 4.35 23.88 17.14
CA ALA A 434 4.07 23.84 18.57
C ALA A 434 2.55 23.88 18.85
N PRO A 435 2.12 23.50 20.07
CA PRO A 435 0.75 23.67 20.59
C PRO A 435 0.22 25.09 20.48
N VAL A 436 -1.07 25.27 20.19
CA VAL A 436 -1.74 26.58 20.25
C VAL A 436 -1.96 26.94 21.72
N VAL A 437 -1.47 28.11 22.14
CA VAL A 437 -1.66 28.64 23.51
C VAL A 437 -2.69 29.76 23.57
N PHE A 438 -2.92 30.45 22.45
CA PHE A 438 -3.93 31.50 22.34
C PHE A 438 -4.48 31.53 20.91
N GLN A 439 -5.76 31.84 20.76
CA GLN A 439 -6.36 32.07 19.44
C GLN A 439 -7.45 33.12 19.50
N VAL A 440 -7.56 33.92 18.44
CA VAL A 440 -8.56 34.98 18.31
C VAL A 440 -9.03 35.11 16.87
N PRO A 441 -10.35 35.24 16.60
CA PRO A 441 -10.85 35.53 15.27
C PRO A 441 -10.47 36.97 14.87
N ILE A 442 -9.93 37.14 13.67
CA ILE A 442 -9.61 38.47 13.11
C ILE A 442 -10.68 38.84 12.09
N THR A 443 -11.40 39.94 12.34
CA THR A 443 -12.39 40.50 11.42
C THR A 443 -11.88 41.80 10.82
N LYS A 444 -12.23 42.10 9.56
CA LYS A 444 -11.97 43.42 8.95
C LYS A 444 -12.91 44.48 9.53
N ASN A 445 -14.16 44.09 9.76
CA ASN A 445 -15.22 44.91 10.33
C ASN A 445 -16.04 44.07 11.32
N ALA A 446 -16.65 44.70 12.32
CA ALA A 446 -17.48 44.01 13.32
C ALA A 446 -18.70 43.26 12.73
N SER A 447 -19.11 43.62 11.51
CA SER A 447 -20.25 43.03 10.81
C SER A 447 -19.87 41.97 9.76
N GLU A 448 -18.57 41.74 9.53
CA GLU A 448 -18.08 40.80 8.52
C GLU A 448 -17.64 39.48 9.16
N PRO A 449 -17.73 38.35 8.43
CA PRO A 449 -17.15 37.11 8.88
C PRO A 449 -15.63 37.27 9.12
N PRO A 450 -15.06 36.55 10.09
CA PRO A 450 -13.62 36.58 10.33
C PRO A 450 -12.84 36.24 9.05
N VAL A 451 -11.77 37.01 8.80
CA VAL A 451 -10.76 36.72 7.77
C VAL A 451 -10.09 35.36 8.06
N GLY A 452 -9.90 35.07 9.35
CA GLY A 452 -9.34 33.81 9.82
C GLY A 452 -9.16 33.79 11.33
N MET A 453 -8.66 32.67 11.84
CA MET A 453 -8.26 32.52 13.24
C MET A 453 -6.75 32.77 13.37
N LEU A 454 -6.39 33.84 14.08
CA LEU A 454 -5.00 34.05 14.48
C LEU A 454 -4.70 33.13 15.65
N GLN A 455 -3.68 32.29 15.50
CA GLN A 455 -3.23 31.34 16.52
C GLN A 455 -1.81 31.71 16.95
N ILE A 456 -1.57 31.79 18.26
CA ILE A 456 -0.23 31.98 18.85
C ILE A 456 0.20 30.64 19.42
N LEU A 457 1.39 30.18 19.02
CA LEU A 457 1.92 28.89 19.43
C LEU A 457 2.76 28.98 20.70
N GLN A 458 2.96 27.86 21.39
CA GLN A 458 3.76 27.80 22.61
C GLN A 458 5.21 28.26 22.34
N GLY A 459 5.66 29.30 23.05
CA GLY A 459 6.98 29.90 22.86
C GLY A 459 7.10 30.84 21.65
N GLU A 460 6.01 31.07 20.91
CA GLU A 460 5.90 32.09 19.86
C GLU A 460 5.47 33.42 20.48
N GLU A 461 6.02 34.53 19.99
CA GLU A 461 5.59 35.86 20.39
C GLU A 461 4.42 36.35 19.52
N PRO A 462 3.50 37.18 20.03
CA PRO A 462 2.34 37.63 19.24
C PRO A 462 2.72 38.25 17.88
N VAL A 463 3.85 38.96 17.78
CA VAL A 463 4.33 39.53 16.52
C VAL A 463 4.67 38.48 15.45
N ASP A 464 5.15 37.29 15.84
CA ASP A 464 5.47 36.21 14.89
C ASP A 464 4.20 35.54 14.39
N ALA A 465 3.23 35.33 15.30
CA ALA A 465 1.92 34.81 14.96
C ALA A 465 1.16 35.75 14.01
N ILE A 466 1.21 37.07 14.26
CA ILE A 466 0.64 38.09 13.38
C ILE A 466 1.32 38.07 12.01
N PHE A 467 2.65 37.98 11.94
CA PHE A 467 3.35 37.92 10.67
C PHE A 467 2.95 36.68 9.86
N ARG A 468 2.92 35.51 10.52
CA ARG A 468 2.48 34.26 9.90
C ARG A 468 1.04 34.34 9.41
N PHE A 469 0.13 34.89 10.21
CA PHE A 469 -1.26 35.11 9.85
C PHE A 469 -1.39 36.11 8.69
N GLY A 470 -0.65 37.22 8.75
CA GLY A 470 -0.67 38.26 7.74
C GLY A 470 -0.20 37.74 6.38
N HIS A 471 0.86 36.95 6.34
CA HIS A 471 1.30 36.30 5.10
C HIS A 471 0.30 35.27 4.58
N ALA A 472 -0.39 34.53 5.45
CA ALA A 472 -1.40 33.54 5.02
C ALA A 472 -2.67 34.18 4.44
N HIS A 473 -2.92 35.45 4.76
CA HIS A 473 -4.13 36.19 4.39
C HIS A 473 -3.84 37.48 3.59
N ASP A 474 -2.65 37.59 2.99
CA ASP A 474 -2.21 38.74 2.17
C ASP A 474 -2.40 40.11 2.85
N LEU A 475 -2.12 40.20 4.16
CA LEU A 475 -2.18 41.45 4.92
C LEU A 475 -0.85 42.19 4.81
N GLY A 476 -0.89 43.46 4.41
CA GLY A 476 0.28 44.32 4.34
C GLY A 476 0.90 44.64 5.72
N PRO A 477 2.14 45.15 5.76
CA PRO A 477 2.87 45.44 7.00
C PRO A 477 2.13 46.38 7.94
N ASP A 478 1.45 47.40 7.41
CA ASP A 478 0.68 48.35 8.22
C ASP A 478 -0.48 47.66 8.93
N ALA A 479 -1.25 46.83 8.22
CA ALA A 479 -2.35 46.07 8.82
C ALA A 479 -1.86 45.14 9.93
N GLN A 480 -0.73 44.48 9.72
CA GLN A 480 -0.08 43.65 10.75
C GLN A 480 0.33 44.47 11.98
N ALA A 481 0.92 45.66 11.77
CA ALA A 481 1.32 46.56 12.86
C ALA A 481 0.11 47.07 13.66
N TYR A 482 -1.02 47.37 13.01
CA TYR A 482 -2.27 47.76 13.68
C TYR A 482 -2.85 46.66 14.56
N MET A 483 -2.65 45.38 14.22
CA MET A 483 -3.15 44.25 15.01
C MET A 483 -2.35 44.04 16.31
N LEU A 484 -1.06 44.40 16.32
CA LEU A 484 -0.14 44.03 17.41
C LEU A 484 -0.61 44.48 18.80
N PRO A 485 -0.99 45.76 19.05
CA PRO A 485 -1.42 46.19 20.38
C PRO A 485 -2.63 45.41 20.90
N GLY A 486 -3.64 45.20 20.05
CA GLY A 486 -4.87 44.50 20.44
C GLY A 486 -4.65 43.02 20.74
N VAL A 487 -3.82 42.34 19.95
CA VAL A 487 -3.46 40.94 20.21
C VAL A 487 -2.60 40.81 21.47
N CYS A 488 -1.67 41.73 21.71
CA CYS A 488 -0.86 41.75 22.93
C CYS A 488 -1.72 41.91 24.19
N GLU A 489 -2.67 42.85 24.18
CA GLU A 489 -3.59 43.07 25.31
C GLU A 489 -4.49 41.86 25.54
N ALA A 490 -5.07 41.29 24.47
CA ALA A 490 -6.00 40.16 24.57
C ALA A 490 -5.31 38.85 25.00
N SER A 491 -4.10 38.59 24.52
CA SER A 491 -3.38 37.34 24.79
C SER A 491 -2.72 37.31 26.17
N GLN A 492 -2.42 38.48 26.76
CA GLN A 492 -1.64 38.61 28.01
C GLN A 492 -0.25 37.95 27.92
N LEU A 493 0.24 37.67 26.71
CA LEU A 493 1.56 37.12 26.45
C LEU A 493 2.60 38.23 26.36
N PRO A 494 3.90 37.94 26.62
CA PRO A 494 4.95 38.93 26.47
C PRO A 494 5.03 39.47 25.04
N CYS A 495 4.88 40.78 24.87
CA CYS A 495 5.10 41.49 23.62
C CYS A 495 6.30 42.44 23.76
N THR A 496 7.47 41.90 23.50
CA THR A 496 8.78 42.56 23.60
C THR A 496 9.29 43.10 22.27
N ARG A 497 8.81 42.58 21.14
CA ARG A 497 9.28 42.89 19.78
C ARG A 497 8.18 43.47 18.91
N THR A 498 8.63 44.25 17.91
CA THR A 498 7.80 44.82 16.84
C THR A 498 8.05 44.20 15.47
N ARG A 499 9.09 43.37 15.33
CA ARG A 499 9.41 42.62 14.11
C ARG A 499 9.42 41.12 14.38
N SER A 500 8.97 40.35 13.39
CA SER A 500 8.91 38.90 13.48
C SER A 500 10.30 38.26 13.35
N LEU A 501 10.68 37.42 14.30
CA LEU A 501 11.96 36.76 14.41
C LEU A 501 11.76 35.28 14.10
N ARG A 502 12.44 34.78 13.06
CA ARG A 502 12.36 33.35 12.68
C ARG A 502 13.40 32.51 13.40
N HIS A 503 14.61 33.04 13.51
CA HIS A 503 15.74 32.29 14.04
C HIS A 503 16.80 33.23 14.63
N VAL A 504 17.54 32.76 15.63
CA VAL A 504 18.77 33.40 16.10
C VAL A 504 19.90 32.41 15.91
N ALA A 505 20.75 32.65 14.93
CA ALA A 505 21.91 31.81 14.67
C ALA A 505 23.02 32.18 15.66
N VAL A 506 23.58 31.20 16.37
CA VAL A 506 24.74 31.43 17.24
C VAL A 506 26.01 31.13 16.46
N ARG A 507 26.89 32.13 16.32
CA ARG A 507 28.19 31.96 15.65
C ARG A 507 29.26 32.74 16.41
N ASN A 508 30.34 32.08 16.84
CA ASN A 508 31.43 32.71 17.59
C ASN A 508 30.96 33.46 18.86
N HIS A 509 29.95 32.95 19.55
CA HIS A 509 29.28 33.56 20.73
C HIS A 509 28.39 34.77 20.42
N ASP A 510 28.31 35.22 19.16
CA ASP A 510 27.34 36.21 18.73
C ASP A 510 25.99 35.54 18.41
N GLY A 511 24.89 36.16 18.81
CA GLY A 511 23.54 35.78 18.40
C GLY A 511 23.06 36.68 17.27
N ILE A 512 22.93 36.12 16.06
CA ILE A 512 22.54 36.85 14.85
C ILE A 512 21.04 36.62 14.60
N PRO A 513 20.17 37.64 14.74
CA PRO A 513 18.76 37.50 14.48
C PRO A 513 18.47 37.46 12.97
N PHE A 514 17.60 36.54 12.57
CA PHE A 514 17.02 36.45 11.22
C PHE A 514 15.53 36.76 11.32
N TYR A 515 15.15 37.93 10.80
CA TYR A 515 13.75 38.36 10.78
C TYR A 515 13.00 37.75 9.59
N ALA A 516 11.68 37.66 9.71
CA ALA A 516 10.84 36.97 8.73
C ALA A 516 10.68 37.71 7.40
N ASP A 517 10.91 39.02 7.40
CA ASP A 517 10.84 39.95 6.27
C ASP A 517 12.21 40.20 5.61
N GLU A 518 13.26 39.52 6.06
CA GLU A 518 14.62 39.64 5.54
C GLU A 518 15.01 38.42 4.70
N GLU A 519 15.82 38.64 3.66
CA GLU A 519 16.46 37.56 2.93
C GLU A 519 17.70 37.09 3.72
N PRO A 520 17.82 35.81 4.07
CA PRO A 520 18.98 35.29 4.81
C PRO A 520 20.33 35.60 4.14
N ALA A 521 20.40 35.63 2.80
CA ALA A 521 21.62 36.03 2.08
C ALA A 521 22.08 37.45 2.44
N ASP A 522 21.16 38.40 2.66
CA ASP A 522 21.47 39.80 3.00
C ASP A 522 22.04 39.90 4.42
N VAL A 523 21.45 39.18 5.38
CA VAL A 523 21.91 39.12 6.76
C VAL A 523 23.31 38.49 6.85
N VAL A 524 23.51 37.38 6.13
CA VAL A 524 24.81 36.70 6.04
C VAL A 524 25.87 37.59 5.39
N TYR A 525 25.51 38.36 4.36
CA TYR A 525 26.42 39.31 3.74
C TYR A 525 26.83 40.43 4.70
N TRP A 526 25.88 41.06 5.36
CA TRP A 526 26.15 42.12 6.33
C TRP A 526 27.06 41.61 7.48
N TYR A 527 26.69 40.48 8.08
CA TYR A 527 27.45 39.90 9.18
C TYR A 527 28.86 39.47 8.74
N GLY A 528 28.97 38.74 7.63
CA GLY A 528 30.25 38.26 7.12
C GLY A 528 31.17 39.38 6.66
N SER A 529 30.64 40.41 6.00
CA SER A 529 31.43 41.57 5.52
C SER A 529 32.03 42.36 6.67
N SER A 530 31.28 42.56 7.77
CA SER A 530 31.81 43.22 8.98
C SER A 530 32.97 42.46 9.65
N ARG A 531 33.17 41.19 9.30
CA ARG A 531 34.17 40.27 9.86
C ARG A 531 35.17 39.79 8.82
N ASN A 532 35.23 40.45 7.64
CA ASN A 532 36.11 40.11 6.53
C ASN A 532 36.01 38.64 6.06
N TRP A 533 34.82 38.06 6.09
CA TRP A 533 34.60 36.70 5.58
C TRP A 533 34.75 36.67 4.07
N THR A 534 35.40 35.61 3.57
CA THR A 534 35.44 35.32 2.14
C THR A 534 34.04 35.01 1.61
N PHE A 535 33.84 35.18 0.31
CA PHE A 535 32.60 34.77 -0.37
C PHE A 535 32.24 33.31 -0.07
N LEU A 536 33.23 32.42 -0.05
CA LEU A 536 33.03 31.00 0.23
C LEU A 536 32.46 30.77 1.63
N GLN A 537 33.06 31.39 2.65
CA GLN A 537 32.60 31.24 4.04
C GLN A 537 31.15 31.71 4.22
N ARG A 538 30.75 32.78 3.51
CA ARG A 538 29.37 33.26 3.51
C ARG A 538 28.41 32.28 2.85
N GLN A 539 28.76 31.74 1.68
CA GLN A 539 27.92 30.78 0.97
C GLN A 539 27.76 29.47 1.75
N GLU A 540 28.83 28.96 2.36
CA GLU A 540 28.78 27.76 3.20
C GLU A 540 27.85 27.94 4.41
N TRP A 541 27.96 29.09 5.09
CA TRP A 541 27.09 29.38 6.23
C TRP A 541 25.64 29.62 5.82
N LEU A 542 25.40 30.29 4.69
CA LEU A 542 24.04 30.43 4.14
C LEU A 542 23.43 29.06 3.83
N ALA A 543 24.19 28.16 3.19
CA ALA A 543 23.72 26.81 2.88
C ALA A 543 23.44 25.99 4.15
N GLU A 544 24.24 26.15 5.22
CA GLU A 544 23.99 25.54 6.53
C GLU A 544 22.66 26.04 7.12
N LEU A 545 22.44 27.36 7.13
CA LEU A 545 21.24 28.01 7.67
C LEU A 545 19.97 27.60 6.91
N CYS A 546 20.04 27.54 5.58
CA CYS A 546 18.89 27.24 4.73
C CYS A 546 18.48 25.76 4.73
N ARG A 547 19.31 24.88 5.30
CA ARG A 547 18.98 23.46 5.55
C ARG A 547 18.29 23.23 6.89
N ILE A 548 18.29 24.22 7.77
CA ILE A 548 17.62 24.08 9.07
C ILE A 548 16.12 23.93 8.82
N GLN A 549 15.54 22.87 9.40
CA GLN A 549 14.12 22.58 9.30
C GLN A 549 13.42 22.70 10.65
N ARG A 550 12.14 23.06 10.61
CA ARG A 550 11.22 23.04 11.75
C ARG A 550 9.87 22.51 11.28
N ALA A 551 9.35 21.49 11.97
CA ALA A 551 8.15 20.74 11.58
C ALA A 551 8.20 20.23 10.11
N GLY A 552 9.37 19.78 9.65
CA GLY A 552 9.53 19.23 8.28
C GLY A 552 9.49 20.26 7.15
N ALA A 553 9.54 21.56 7.48
CA ALA A 553 9.64 22.66 6.52
C ALA A 553 10.92 23.48 6.75
N PRO A 554 11.47 24.16 5.71
CA PRO A 554 12.59 25.09 5.89
C PRO A 554 12.26 26.18 6.92
N LEU A 555 13.14 26.39 7.90
CA LEU A 555 12.93 27.39 8.95
C LEU A 555 13.07 28.82 8.44
N LEU A 556 14.00 29.04 7.51
CA LEU A 556 14.29 30.32 6.88
C LEU A 556 13.81 30.33 5.43
N ASN A 557 13.26 31.46 4.99
CA ASN A 557 12.84 31.64 3.60
C ASN A 557 14.03 32.08 2.74
N CYS A 558 14.85 31.11 2.34
CA CYS A 558 16.00 31.38 1.48
C CYS A 558 15.57 31.41 0.01
N SER A 559 15.19 32.60 -0.47
CA SER A 559 14.67 32.75 -1.83
C SER A 559 15.79 32.90 -2.87
N ARG A 560 16.96 33.40 -2.45
CA ARG A 560 18.13 33.59 -3.30
C ARG A 560 19.46 33.39 -2.56
N ALA A 561 20.51 33.08 -3.30
CA ALA A 561 21.85 32.88 -2.76
C ALA A 561 22.73 34.14 -2.80
N GLU A 562 22.47 35.03 -3.76
CA GLU A 562 23.22 36.28 -3.95
C GLU A 562 22.65 37.34 -3.01
N ALA A 563 23.48 38.00 -2.21
CA ALA A 563 23.03 39.09 -1.34
C ALA A 563 22.73 40.37 -2.13
N ARG A 564 21.78 41.17 -1.65
CA ARG A 564 21.45 42.47 -2.21
C ARG A 564 22.47 43.49 -1.71
N LEU A 565 23.17 44.11 -2.65
CA LEU A 565 24.17 45.12 -2.39
C LEU A 565 23.61 46.54 -2.48
N PHE A 566 22.59 46.74 -3.31
CA PHE A 566 21.94 48.03 -3.51
C PHE A 566 20.45 47.86 -3.77
N TYR A 567 19.68 48.82 -3.28
CA TYR A 567 18.23 48.88 -3.44
C TYR A 567 17.78 50.33 -3.43
N LEU A 568 17.08 50.73 -4.49
CA LEU A 568 16.54 52.08 -4.65
C LEU A 568 15.15 51.99 -5.30
N PRO A 569 14.06 52.30 -4.58
CA PRO A 569 12.75 52.50 -5.20
C PRO A 569 12.79 53.80 -6.01
N VAL A 570 12.60 53.71 -7.32
CA VAL A 570 12.62 54.87 -8.23
C VAL A 570 11.19 55.38 -8.39
N MET A 571 10.96 56.60 -7.92
CA MET A 571 9.63 57.21 -7.88
C MET A 571 9.37 58.10 -9.10
N GLU A 572 8.15 58.04 -9.66
CA GLU A 572 7.65 58.94 -10.71
C GLU A 572 7.10 60.24 -10.09
N THR A 573 6.35 60.08 -9.00
CA THR A 573 5.78 61.14 -8.16
C THR A 573 5.92 60.75 -6.70
N ALA A 574 5.53 61.62 -5.75
CA ALA A 574 5.63 61.34 -4.32
C ALA A 574 4.98 60.00 -3.91
N ASP A 575 3.92 59.59 -4.61
CA ASP A 575 3.10 58.44 -4.25
C ASP A 575 3.11 57.31 -5.30
N LYS A 576 3.87 57.46 -6.39
CA LYS A 576 3.88 56.48 -7.50
C LYS A 576 5.30 55.99 -7.79
N GLU A 577 5.55 54.72 -7.51
CA GLU A 577 6.79 54.03 -7.86
C GLU A 577 6.79 53.63 -9.35
N ILE A 578 7.88 53.94 -10.07
CA ILE A 578 8.14 53.44 -11.43
C ILE A 578 8.55 51.97 -11.37
N GLY A 579 9.47 51.69 -10.43
CA GLY A 579 9.98 50.37 -10.12
C GLY A 579 11.19 50.48 -9.20
N THR A 580 11.66 49.33 -8.72
CA THR A 580 12.84 49.25 -7.87
C THR A 580 14.07 48.88 -8.69
N LEU A 581 15.15 49.64 -8.51
CA LEU A 581 16.50 49.27 -8.97
C LEU A 581 17.19 48.46 -7.87
N GLU A 582 17.55 47.21 -8.18
CA GLU A 582 18.25 46.29 -7.29
C GLU A 582 19.56 45.82 -7.94
N VAL A 583 20.62 45.70 -7.13
CA VAL A 583 21.89 45.08 -7.54
C VAL A 583 22.23 43.96 -6.57
N LEU A 584 22.33 42.74 -7.08
CA LEU A 584 22.73 41.56 -6.32
C LEU A 584 24.23 41.30 -6.44
N GLU A 585 24.76 40.53 -5.48
CA GLU A 585 26.17 40.20 -5.40
C GLU A 585 26.65 39.40 -6.62
N GLY A 586 27.64 39.97 -7.32
CA GLY A 586 28.19 39.38 -8.54
C GLY A 586 27.56 39.91 -9.83
N GLN A 587 26.56 40.77 -9.75
CA GLN A 587 26.06 41.52 -10.90
C GLN A 587 26.89 42.78 -11.13
N GLU A 588 27.05 43.16 -12.40
CA GLU A 588 27.63 44.45 -12.76
C GLU A 588 26.58 45.56 -12.54
N PRO A 589 26.83 46.56 -11.67
CA PRO A 589 25.79 47.53 -11.32
C PRO A 589 25.35 48.38 -12.50
N ILE A 590 26.27 48.75 -13.41
CA ILE A 590 25.91 49.57 -14.58
C ILE A 590 24.98 48.82 -15.56
N ASP A 591 25.07 47.48 -15.61
CA ASP A 591 24.17 46.66 -16.43
C ASP A 591 22.77 46.62 -15.83
N GLN A 592 22.65 46.56 -14.50
CA GLN A 592 21.35 46.61 -13.84
C GLN A 592 20.69 47.98 -14.01
N VAL A 593 21.46 49.07 -13.93
CA VAL A 593 20.97 50.41 -14.24
C VAL A 593 20.46 50.47 -15.68
N TYR A 594 21.23 49.98 -16.64
CA TYR A 594 20.81 49.96 -18.04
C TYR A 594 19.54 49.11 -18.24
N ALA A 595 19.49 47.91 -17.66
CA ALA A 595 18.32 47.03 -17.75
C ALA A 595 17.07 47.67 -17.13
N PHE A 596 17.22 48.41 -16.02
CA PHE A 596 16.14 49.17 -15.41
C PHE A 596 15.66 50.30 -16.33
N LEU A 597 16.57 51.11 -16.87
CA LEU A 597 16.25 52.19 -17.81
C LEU A 597 15.58 51.66 -19.08
N GLU A 598 15.97 50.48 -19.56
CA GLU A 598 15.37 49.81 -20.71
C GLU A 598 13.97 49.30 -20.43
N LYS A 599 13.78 48.63 -19.29
CA LYS A 599 12.46 48.14 -18.86
C LYS A 599 11.44 49.27 -18.69
N HIS A 600 11.88 50.46 -18.27
CA HIS A 600 11.01 51.59 -17.97
C HIS A 600 11.07 52.72 -19.02
N ASP A 601 11.81 52.53 -20.11
CA ASP A 601 12.01 53.48 -21.24
C ASP A 601 12.47 54.90 -20.82
N LEU A 602 13.48 54.99 -19.96
CA LEU A 602 13.93 56.23 -19.31
C LEU A 602 15.16 56.92 -19.94
N PHE A 603 15.65 56.48 -21.11
CA PHE A 603 16.96 56.91 -21.65
C PHE A 603 17.11 58.40 -22.01
N GLN A 604 16.02 59.11 -22.31
CA GLN A 604 16.06 60.56 -22.63
C GLN A 604 15.93 61.46 -21.40
N THR A 605 15.81 60.89 -20.21
CA THR A 605 15.87 61.64 -18.95
C THR A 605 17.33 61.76 -18.51
N ALA A 606 18.14 62.51 -19.27
CA ALA A 606 19.58 62.69 -19.03
C ALA A 606 19.96 62.92 -17.56
N PRO A 607 19.28 63.78 -16.77
CA PRO A 607 19.59 63.91 -15.35
C PRO A 607 19.30 62.64 -14.54
N VAL A 608 18.30 61.83 -14.91
CA VAL A 608 17.93 60.61 -14.18
C VAL A 608 18.87 59.46 -14.52
N ASN A 609 19.22 59.24 -15.80
CA ASN A 609 20.16 58.19 -16.20
C ASN A 609 21.54 58.37 -15.55
N GLU A 610 22.13 59.57 -15.69
CA GLU A 610 23.42 59.89 -15.07
C GLU A 610 23.34 59.83 -13.55
N SER A 611 22.25 60.28 -12.95
CA SER A 611 22.05 60.19 -11.50
C SER A 611 21.94 58.76 -11.02
N LEU A 612 21.14 57.90 -11.68
CA LEU A 612 21.01 56.50 -11.29
C LEU A 612 22.32 55.75 -11.43
N ALA A 613 23.06 55.96 -12.52
CA ALA A 613 24.39 55.38 -12.70
C ALA A 613 25.37 55.86 -11.61
N ASN A 614 25.43 57.16 -11.34
CA ASN A 614 26.33 57.73 -10.33
C ASN A 614 25.96 57.28 -8.91
N ILE A 615 24.68 57.33 -8.55
CA ILE A 615 24.18 56.86 -7.25
C ILE A 615 24.52 55.37 -7.09
N THR A 616 24.23 54.54 -8.09
CA THR A 616 24.46 53.09 -8.00
C THR A 616 25.95 52.78 -7.94
N CYS A 617 26.76 53.30 -8.87
CA CYS A 617 28.21 53.04 -8.92
C CYS A 617 28.98 53.61 -7.72
N ARG A 618 28.42 54.63 -7.04
CA ARG A 618 28.98 55.16 -5.79
C ARG A 618 28.74 54.23 -4.60
N HIS A 619 27.61 53.52 -4.56
CA HIS A 619 27.28 52.58 -3.49
C HIS A 619 27.86 51.18 -3.74
N VAL A 620 27.82 50.72 -5.00
CA VAL A 620 28.41 49.46 -5.43
C VAL A 620 29.39 49.75 -6.57
N PRO A 621 30.70 49.56 -6.37
CA PRO A 621 31.71 49.90 -7.37
C PRO A 621 31.44 49.20 -8.71
N CYS A 622 31.29 50.00 -9.76
CA CYS A 622 31.17 49.48 -11.13
C CYS A 622 32.54 49.07 -11.66
N SER A 623 32.65 47.87 -12.25
CA SER A 623 33.91 47.43 -12.87
C SER A 623 34.16 48.15 -14.20
N ARG A 624 33.09 48.66 -14.81
CA ARG A 624 33.12 49.47 -16.03
C ARG A 624 32.02 50.52 -16.04
N LEU A 625 32.24 51.59 -16.80
CA LEU A 625 31.28 52.69 -16.95
C LEU A 625 30.33 52.48 -18.14
N ARG A 626 30.75 51.72 -19.14
CA ARG A 626 29.91 51.41 -20.31
C ARG A 626 29.05 50.19 -19.98
N PRO A 627 27.71 50.25 -20.05
CA PRO A 627 26.84 49.10 -19.82
C PRO A 627 26.91 48.08 -20.96
N ARG A 628 26.55 46.84 -20.64
CA ARG A 628 26.31 45.76 -21.60
C ARG A 628 24.89 45.26 -21.36
N ARG A 629 24.25 44.87 -22.46
CA ARG A 629 22.88 44.38 -22.42
C ARG A 629 22.83 43.01 -21.74
N ILE A 630 21.93 42.84 -20.78
CA ILE A 630 21.57 41.52 -20.25
C ILE A 630 20.68 40.84 -21.30
N LEU A 631 21.14 39.72 -21.86
CA LEU A 631 20.40 38.98 -22.89
C LEU A 631 19.26 38.22 -22.24
N PHE A 632 19.56 37.47 -21.19
CA PHE A 632 18.59 36.75 -20.37
C PHE A 632 19.17 36.43 -19.00
N SER A 633 18.28 36.09 -18.07
CA SER A 633 18.61 35.55 -16.76
C SER A 633 18.04 34.15 -16.62
N MET A 634 18.77 33.25 -15.97
CA MET A 634 18.34 31.88 -15.68
C MET A 634 18.53 31.59 -14.18
N GLN A 635 17.64 30.78 -13.62
CA GLN A 635 17.77 30.31 -12.24
C GLN A 635 18.32 28.89 -12.21
N ALA A 636 19.29 28.63 -11.35
CA ALA A 636 19.82 27.30 -11.10
C ALA A 636 19.77 27.01 -9.59
N THR A 637 19.31 25.82 -9.22
CA THR A 637 19.25 25.43 -7.80
C THR A 637 20.44 24.55 -7.46
N TYR A 638 21.21 24.94 -6.44
CA TYR A 638 22.33 24.17 -5.92
C TYR A 638 22.27 24.12 -4.40
N MET A 639 22.44 22.93 -3.81
CA MET A 639 22.32 22.73 -2.36
C MET A 639 21.02 23.26 -1.72
N GLY A 640 19.93 23.33 -2.50
CA GLY A 640 18.63 23.86 -2.05
C GLY A 640 18.50 25.38 -2.17
N LEU A 641 19.53 26.09 -2.63
CA LEU A 641 19.52 27.52 -2.85
C LEU A 641 19.34 27.85 -4.33
N LYS A 642 18.50 28.84 -4.62
CA LYS A 642 18.35 29.37 -5.97
C LYS A 642 19.43 30.41 -6.22
N HIS A 643 20.16 30.23 -7.31
CA HIS A 643 21.15 31.17 -7.80
C HIS A 643 20.71 31.75 -9.13
N THR A 644 21.07 33.01 -9.37
CA THR A 644 20.72 33.72 -10.60
C THR A 644 21.94 33.89 -11.49
N ILE A 645 21.82 33.43 -12.73
CA ILE A 645 22.86 33.56 -13.76
C ILE A 645 22.37 34.54 -14.80
N GLN A 646 23.17 35.58 -15.03
CA GLN A 646 22.90 36.55 -16.09
C GLN A 646 23.89 36.36 -17.23
N LEU A 647 23.39 36.11 -18.43
CA LEU A 647 24.22 36.16 -19.62
C LEU A 647 24.15 37.57 -20.22
N VAL A 648 25.26 38.29 -20.14
CA VAL A 648 25.41 39.63 -20.73
C VAL A 648 26.08 39.52 -22.10
N GLN A 649 25.73 40.43 -23.02
CA GLN A 649 26.32 40.54 -24.34
C GLN A 649 27.86 40.57 -24.23
N PRO A 650 28.60 39.65 -24.87
CA PRO A 650 30.06 39.68 -24.87
C PRO A 650 30.60 40.78 -25.79
N GLU A 651 31.87 41.14 -25.58
CA GLU A 651 32.64 41.92 -26.56
C GLU A 651 33.05 41.06 -27.75
N GLU A 652 33.43 39.81 -27.49
CA GLU A 652 33.76 38.80 -28.50
C GLU A 652 33.09 37.46 -28.16
N ASP A 653 32.56 36.78 -29.17
CA ASP A 653 31.90 35.47 -29.00
C ASP A 653 32.88 34.35 -28.59
N TRP A 654 34.17 34.53 -28.85
CA TRP A 654 35.22 33.55 -28.59
C TRP A 654 36.31 34.16 -27.72
N VAL A 655 36.53 33.57 -26.55
CA VAL A 655 37.61 33.95 -25.64
C VAL A 655 38.79 33.01 -25.90
N CYS A 656 39.91 33.56 -26.35
CA CYS A 656 41.10 32.78 -26.67
C CYS A 656 42.23 33.03 -25.66
N MET A 657 42.77 31.97 -25.09
CA MET A 657 43.95 32.01 -24.23
C MET A 657 45.14 31.37 -24.94
N GLU A 658 46.30 32.01 -24.86
CA GLU A 658 47.56 31.45 -25.33
C GLU A 658 48.31 30.78 -24.18
N SER A 659 48.57 29.47 -24.31
CA SER A 659 49.36 28.71 -23.33
C SER A 659 50.36 27.83 -24.07
N TYR A 660 51.64 27.96 -23.72
CA TYR A 660 52.77 27.18 -24.27
C TYR A 660 52.79 27.09 -25.81
N GLY A 661 52.49 28.19 -26.51
CA GLY A 661 52.52 28.25 -27.98
C GLY A 661 51.29 27.67 -28.68
N SER A 662 50.25 27.27 -27.93
CA SER A 662 48.94 26.88 -28.48
C SER A 662 47.85 27.88 -28.08
N LYS A 663 47.06 28.33 -29.05
CA LYS A 663 45.90 29.21 -28.83
C LYS A 663 44.65 28.35 -28.67
N GLN A 664 44.12 28.28 -27.45
CA GLN A 664 42.85 27.60 -27.18
C GLN A 664 41.74 28.64 -27.10
N CYS A 665 40.77 28.53 -28.01
CA CYS A 665 39.59 29.40 -28.04
C CYS A 665 38.38 28.64 -27.51
N GLN A 666 37.67 29.25 -26.56
CA GLN A 666 36.41 28.73 -26.04
C GLN A 666 35.30 29.75 -26.27
N HIS A 667 34.11 29.27 -26.62
CA HIS A 667 32.96 30.15 -26.79
C HIS A 667 32.62 30.84 -25.45
N TYR A 668 32.26 32.12 -25.48
CA TYR A 668 32.00 32.94 -24.29
C TYR A 668 31.03 32.28 -23.30
N VAL A 669 29.97 31.63 -23.81
CA VAL A 669 29.01 30.88 -22.98
C VAL A 669 29.67 29.79 -22.14
N GLN A 670 30.64 29.05 -22.70
CA GLN A 670 31.36 28.02 -21.95
C GLN A 670 32.29 28.62 -20.89
N VAL A 671 32.94 29.74 -21.22
CA VAL A 671 33.79 30.43 -20.24
C VAL A 671 32.95 30.92 -19.06
N ARG A 672 31.77 31.51 -19.35
CA ARG A 672 30.84 31.97 -18.31
C ARG A 672 30.27 30.83 -17.47
N SER A 673 29.94 29.68 -18.08
CA SER A 673 29.47 28.53 -17.31
C SER A 673 30.54 28.01 -16.36
N ILE A 674 31.80 27.90 -16.82
CA ILE A 674 32.93 27.45 -15.99
C ILE A 674 33.21 28.44 -14.84
N GLU A 675 33.28 29.74 -15.13
CA GLU A 675 33.50 30.79 -14.12
C GLU A 675 32.40 30.77 -13.05
N TYR A 676 31.15 30.69 -13.50
CA TYR A 676 30.01 30.63 -12.61
C TYR A 676 30.04 29.38 -11.72
N CYS A 677 30.27 28.21 -12.29
CA CYS A 677 30.38 26.95 -11.55
C CYS A 677 31.54 26.96 -10.54
N ALA A 678 32.70 27.50 -10.93
CA ALA A 678 33.85 27.64 -10.04
C ALA A 678 33.58 28.57 -8.85
N LYS A 679 32.70 29.57 -9.04
CA LYS A 679 32.31 30.51 -7.99
C LYS A 679 31.22 29.94 -7.08
N TYR A 680 30.12 29.44 -7.64
CA TYR A 680 28.88 29.14 -6.90
C TYR A 680 28.60 27.66 -6.65
N MET A 681 29.13 26.74 -7.48
CA MET A 681 28.79 25.31 -7.45
C MET A 681 30.04 24.43 -7.30
N ARG A 682 30.86 24.75 -6.30
CA ARG A 682 32.14 24.07 -6.05
C ARG A 682 31.90 22.61 -5.68
N GLY A 683 32.66 21.71 -6.31
CA GLY A 683 32.55 20.27 -6.08
C GLY A 683 31.60 19.54 -7.04
N TRP A 684 30.85 20.26 -7.88
CA TRP A 684 30.10 19.65 -8.98
C TRP A 684 30.91 19.67 -10.28
N THR A 685 31.59 18.56 -10.57
CA THR A 685 32.56 18.44 -11.68
C THR A 685 31.94 18.64 -13.07
N GLU A 686 30.69 18.24 -13.26
CA GLU A 686 29.96 18.33 -14.53
C GLU A 686 29.23 19.67 -14.72
N CYS A 687 29.26 20.55 -13.71
CA CYS A 687 28.52 21.80 -13.71
C CYS A 687 28.80 22.65 -14.95
N GLY A 688 30.07 22.81 -15.34
CA GLY A 688 30.45 23.67 -16.46
C GLY A 688 29.78 23.26 -17.77
N ASP A 689 29.64 21.96 -18.00
CA ASP A 689 29.04 21.41 -19.22
C ASP A 689 27.51 21.46 -19.18
N VAL A 690 26.90 21.07 -18.06
CA VAL A 690 25.44 21.15 -17.86
C VAL A 690 24.96 22.60 -18.00
N MET A 691 25.61 23.51 -17.29
CA MET A 691 25.29 24.93 -17.33
C MET A 691 25.61 25.55 -18.69
N GLY A 692 26.71 25.14 -19.32
CA GLY A 692 27.06 25.59 -20.67
C GLY A 692 25.99 25.20 -21.70
N ASN A 693 25.48 23.96 -21.64
CA ASN A 693 24.41 23.50 -22.52
C ASN A 693 23.09 24.22 -22.28
N ALA A 694 22.71 24.42 -21.02
CA ALA A 694 21.51 25.18 -20.66
C ALA A 694 21.58 26.63 -21.16
N LEU A 695 22.72 27.31 -20.94
CA LEU A 695 22.94 28.67 -21.43
C LEU A 695 22.93 28.75 -22.95
N ARG A 696 23.51 27.78 -23.67
CA ARG A 696 23.44 27.74 -25.15
C ARG A 696 22.00 27.61 -25.62
N GLN A 697 21.22 26.72 -25.01
CA GLN A 697 19.82 26.53 -25.37
C GLN A 697 18.99 27.80 -25.13
N SER A 698 19.17 28.45 -23.97
CA SER A 698 18.52 29.74 -23.67
C SER A 698 18.97 30.84 -24.62
N LEU A 699 20.24 30.86 -25.03
CA LEU A 699 20.75 31.81 -26.02
C LEU A 699 20.11 31.57 -27.39
N THR A 700 19.97 30.31 -27.82
CA THR A 700 19.24 29.98 -29.06
C THR A 700 17.79 30.46 -29.01
N TYR A 701 17.09 30.23 -27.89
CA TYR A 701 15.73 30.73 -27.72
C TYR A 701 15.66 32.26 -27.75
N TYR A 702 16.58 32.95 -27.07
CA TYR A 702 16.69 34.40 -27.10
C TYR A 702 16.92 34.92 -28.53
N GLU A 703 17.86 34.32 -29.27
CA GLU A 703 18.14 34.68 -30.65
C GLU A 703 16.92 34.44 -31.54
N GLU A 704 16.27 33.28 -31.42
CA GLU A 704 15.06 32.98 -32.18
C GLU A 704 13.95 34.00 -31.89
N GLU A 705 13.71 34.37 -30.64
CA GLU A 705 12.72 35.39 -30.26
C GLU A 705 13.09 36.77 -30.82
N LEU A 706 14.37 37.16 -30.75
CA LEU A 706 14.91 38.40 -31.31
C LEU A 706 14.63 38.50 -32.82
N TRP A 707 14.73 37.38 -33.54
CA TRP A 707 14.55 37.33 -34.98
C TRP A 707 13.12 36.95 -35.45
N LYS A 708 12.30 36.24 -34.66
CA LYS A 708 10.94 35.79 -35.04
C LYS A 708 9.88 36.88 -34.89
N LYS A 709 9.97 37.73 -33.87
CA LYS A 709 8.98 38.80 -33.66
C LYS A 709 9.01 39.82 -34.80
N SER A 710 7.87 40.05 -35.46
CA SER A 710 7.69 41.13 -36.46
C SER A 710 7.84 42.52 -35.83
N ASN A 711 7.51 42.64 -34.53
CA ASN A 711 7.64 43.84 -33.70
C ASN A 711 8.92 43.85 -32.82
N GLY A 712 10.01 43.22 -33.26
CA GLY A 712 11.34 43.43 -32.66
C GLY A 712 11.82 44.86 -32.92
N LYS A 713 11.24 45.83 -32.20
CA LYS A 713 11.53 47.26 -32.31
C LYS A 713 12.85 47.64 -31.67
N ASP A 714 13.51 46.77 -30.89
CA ASP A 714 14.81 47.09 -30.33
C ASP A 714 15.94 46.93 -31.38
N LEU A 715 16.19 48.02 -32.10
CA LEU A 715 17.19 48.06 -33.17
C LEU A 715 18.60 47.95 -32.61
N TYR A 716 18.82 48.41 -31.36
CA TYR A 716 20.09 48.25 -30.67
C TYR A 716 20.34 46.78 -30.33
N ALA A 717 19.32 46.05 -29.85
CA ALA A 717 19.42 44.61 -29.60
C ALA A 717 19.87 43.82 -30.84
N LYS A 718 19.33 44.15 -32.02
CA LYS A 718 19.69 43.49 -33.29
C LYS A 718 21.14 43.72 -33.68
N LEU A 719 21.70 44.88 -33.33
CA LEU A 719 23.11 45.19 -33.55
C LEU A 719 24.01 44.73 -32.38
N GLY A 720 23.45 44.13 -31.32
CA GLY A 720 24.21 43.76 -30.12
C GLY A 720 24.72 44.98 -29.33
N LEU A 721 24.05 46.13 -29.48
CA LEU A 721 24.43 47.40 -28.88
C LEU A 721 23.48 47.81 -27.75
N VAL A 722 23.94 48.79 -26.97
CA VAL A 722 23.14 49.49 -25.94
C VAL A 722 22.68 50.85 -26.47
N LYS A 723 21.51 51.33 -26.03
CA LYS A 723 21.04 52.69 -26.33
C LYS A 723 22.11 53.71 -25.91
N GLY A 724 22.42 54.65 -26.80
CA GLY A 724 23.51 55.62 -26.63
C GLY A 724 24.83 55.24 -27.33
N ALA A 725 24.89 54.11 -28.06
CA ALA A 725 26.04 53.77 -28.91
C ALA A 725 26.36 54.88 -29.93
N THR A 726 27.65 55.09 -30.23
CA THR A 726 28.11 56.09 -31.19
C THR A 726 27.85 55.66 -32.64
N SER A 727 27.93 56.59 -33.60
CA SER A 727 27.77 56.26 -35.02
C SER A 727 28.78 55.22 -35.49
N ASP A 728 30.04 55.36 -35.06
CA ASP A 728 31.14 54.46 -35.38
C ASP A 728 30.90 53.04 -34.83
N GLU A 729 30.32 52.93 -33.64
CA GLU A 729 29.99 51.65 -33.02
C GLU A 729 28.84 50.95 -33.73
N ILE A 730 27.84 51.72 -34.18
CA ILE A 730 26.71 51.23 -34.98
C ILE A 730 27.22 50.69 -36.32
N GLU A 731 28.12 51.42 -36.98
CA GLU A 731 28.76 51.01 -38.23
C GLU A 731 29.63 49.77 -38.05
N ALA A 732 30.51 49.74 -37.06
CA ALA A 732 31.37 48.59 -36.76
C ALA A 732 30.56 47.32 -36.45
N ALA A 733 29.50 47.45 -35.63
CA ALA A 733 28.63 46.32 -35.29
C ALA A 733 27.87 45.80 -36.52
N TYR A 734 27.33 46.69 -37.35
CA TYR A 734 26.63 46.32 -38.58
C TYR A 734 27.55 45.56 -39.55
N HIS A 735 28.75 46.06 -39.82
CA HIS A 735 29.70 45.39 -40.71
C HIS A 735 30.09 44.01 -40.19
N THR A 736 30.31 43.88 -38.90
CA THR A 736 30.63 42.58 -38.27
C THR A 736 29.47 41.59 -38.43
N LEU A 737 28.24 42.03 -38.15
CA LEU A 737 27.06 41.16 -38.20
C LEU A 737 26.64 40.78 -39.62
N VAL A 738 26.82 41.66 -40.61
CA VAL A 738 26.52 41.34 -42.03
C VAL A 738 27.46 40.28 -42.59
N LEU A 739 28.72 40.23 -42.15
CA LEU A 739 29.63 39.15 -42.52
C LEU A 739 29.13 37.79 -42.03
N ARG A 740 28.47 37.77 -40.86
CA ARG A 740 27.88 36.56 -40.25
C ARG A 740 26.51 36.21 -40.83
N PHE A 741 25.64 37.20 -40.99
CA PHE A 741 24.25 37.08 -41.44
C PHE A 741 24.08 37.80 -42.78
N ASN A 742 24.67 37.23 -43.83
CA ASN A 742 24.64 37.84 -45.16
C ASN A 742 23.32 37.53 -45.90
N ASN A 743 23.08 38.23 -47.00
CA ASN A 743 21.86 38.10 -47.80
C ASN A 743 21.69 36.71 -48.44
N GLU A 744 22.76 35.95 -48.62
CA GLU A 744 22.73 34.63 -49.26
C GLU A 744 22.38 33.53 -48.25
N THR A 745 22.92 33.61 -47.03
CA THR A 745 22.72 32.59 -45.99
C THR A 745 21.48 32.86 -45.14
N GLU A 746 21.23 34.12 -44.76
CA GLU A 746 20.17 34.49 -43.83
C GLU A 746 19.47 35.81 -44.23
N PRO A 747 18.77 35.85 -45.38
CA PRO A 747 18.22 37.09 -45.97
C PRO A 747 17.26 37.83 -45.02
N GLN A 748 16.47 37.10 -44.24
CA GLN A 748 15.53 37.70 -43.28
C GLN A 748 16.22 38.44 -42.13
N LYS A 749 17.38 37.95 -41.67
CA LYS A 749 18.17 38.63 -40.63
C LYS A 749 18.93 39.82 -41.22
N TYR A 750 19.48 39.65 -42.43
CA TYR A 750 20.17 40.69 -43.16
C TYR A 750 19.28 41.93 -43.38
N GLU A 751 18.03 41.75 -43.83
CA GLU A 751 17.07 42.85 -44.01
C GLU A 751 16.81 43.60 -42.70
N LYS A 752 16.66 42.86 -41.59
CA LYS A 752 16.42 43.44 -40.26
C LYS A 752 17.65 44.19 -39.71
N LEU A 753 18.87 43.69 -39.98
CA LEU A 753 20.11 44.38 -39.64
C LEU A 753 20.27 45.68 -40.42
N ARG A 754 19.97 45.65 -41.72
CA ARG A 754 20.00 46.83 -42.58
C ARG A 754 19.00 47.87 -42.11
N ALA A 755 17.76 47.48 -41.80
CA ALA A 755 16.76 48.39 -41.26
C ALA A 755 17.17 49.01 -39.91
N ALA A 756 17.85 48.24 -39.04
CA ALA A 756 18.41 48.75 -37.79
C ALA A 756 19.51 49.78 -38.04
N TYR A 757 20.45 49.48 -38.95
CA TYR A 757 21.52 50.39 -39.33
C TYR A 757 20.97 51.69 -39.96
N ASP A 758 20.08 51.59 -40.94
CA ASP A 758 19.49 52.73 -41.66
C ASP A 758 18.73 53.70 -40.75
N THR A 759 18.24 53.22 -39.60
CA THR A 759 17.54 54.02 -38.59
C THR A 759 18.49 54.56 -37.53
N LEU A 760 19.44 53.76 -37.04
CA LEU A 760 20.31 54.12 -35.91
C LEU A 760 21.55 54.92 -36.33
N HIS A 761 22.05 54.74 -37.55
CA HIS A 761 23.20 55.49 -38.06
C HIS A 761 22.81 56.92 -38.50
N ASP A 762 21.56 57.13 -38.93
CA ASP A 762 21.03 58.44 -39.25
C ASP A 762 20.71 59.22 -37.96
N PRO A 763 21.36 60.39 -37.71
CA PRO A 763 21.19 61.12 -36.45
C PRO A 763 19.76 61.57 -36.17
N GLU A 764 18.98 61.92 -37.19
CA GLU A 764 17.60 62.38 -37.04
C GLU A 764 16.68 61.21 -36.72
N LYS A 765 16.77 60.12 -37.49
CA LYS A 765 15.95 58.92 -37.24
C LYS A 765 16.27 58.28 -35.89
N LYS A 766 17.55 58.24 -35.50
CA LYS A 766 18.01 57.77 -34.19
C LYS A 766 17.39 58.60 -33.06
N TYR A 767 17.39 59.92 -33.19
CA TYR A 767 16.79 60.82 -32.19
C TYR A 767 15.31 60.47 -31.94
N TYR A 768 14.49 60.38 -32.99
CA TYR A 768 13.06 60.04 -32.83
C TYR A 768 12.83 58.60 -32.36
N TYR A 769 13.72 57.68 -32.75
CA TYR A 769 13.68 56.31 -32.26
C TYR A 769 13.96 56.22 -30.74
N ASP A 770 14.92 57.01 -30.24
CA ASP A 770 15.32 57.05 -28.83
C ASP A 770 14.33 57.83 -27.94
N LEU A 771 13.35 58.55 -28.51
CA LEU A 771 12.34 59.25 -27.72
C LEU A 771 11.51 58.26 -26.87
N PRO A 772 11.24 58.63 -25.61
CA PRO A 772 10.45 57.80 -24.71
C PRO A 772 9.04 57.69 -25.24
N CYS A 773 8.45 56.52 -25.07
CA CYS A 773 7.11 56.31 -25.55
C CYS A 773 6.07 57.01 -24.67
N MET A 774 5.19 57.81 -25.29
CA MET A 774 4.05 58.40 -24.60
C MET A 774 2.93 57.37 -24.49
N LYS A 775 2.53 57.02 -23.26
CA LYS A 775 1.48 56.04 -23.00
C LYS A 775 0.10 56.70 -23.13
N PHE A 776 -0.70 56.27 -24.11
CA PHE A 776 -2.09 56.69 -24.31
C PHE A 776 -3.01 55.47 -24.22
N PHE A 777 -3.83 55.37 -23.17
CA PHE A 777 -4.76 54.23 -22.98
C PHE A 777 -4.09 52.85 -23.06
N GLY A 778 -2.84 52.73 -22.59
CA GLY A 778 -2.05 51.49 -22.68
C GLY A 778 -1.38 51.24 -24.03
N LEU A 779 -1.53 52.16 -25.00
CA LEU A 779 -0.87 52.13 -26.30
C LEU A 779 0.35 53.04 -26.29
N CYS A 780 1.39 52.63 -27.01
CA CYS A 780 2.64 53.37 -27.14
C CYS A 780 2.58 54.34 -28.33
N GLY A 781 2.56 55.66 -28.07
CA GLY A 781 2.67 56.73 -29.06
C GLY A 781 4.10 57.25 -29.20
N LYS A 782 4.73 57.04 -30.36
CA LYS A 782 6.04 57.64 -30.70
C LYS A 782 5.88 58.81 -31.66
N ARG A 783 6.62 59.90 -31.39
CA ARG A 783 6.64 61.11 -32.22
C ARG A 783 7.51 60.90 -33.46
N GLN A 784 7.04 61.41 -34.60
CA GLN A 784 7.73 61.32 -35.90
C GLN A 784 8.34 62.68 -36.30
N PRO A 785 9.27 62.70 -37.28
CA PRO A 785 9.89 63.92 -37.80
C PRO A 785 8.89 64.96 -38.34
N ASP A 786 7.78 64.50 -38.89
CA ASP A 786 6.71 65.33 -39.48
C ASP A 786 5.76 65.95 -38.43
N GLY A 787 6.00 65.71 -37.14
CA GLY A 787 5.14 66.14 -36.04
C GLY A 787 3.95 65.21 -35.78
N GLY A 788 3.77 64.15 -36.57
CA GLY A 788 2.79 63.10 -36.35
C GLY A 788 3.13 62.19 -35.18
N MET A 789 2.15 61.40 -34.74
CA MET A 789 2.34 60.34 -33.74
C MET A 789 1.97 58.99 -34.35
N THR A 790 2.90 58.05 -34.31
CA THR A 790 2.61 56.65 -34.61
C THR A 790 2.23 55.92 -33.33
N ILE A 791 1.00 55.40 -33.28
CA ILE A 791 0.48 54.64 -32.14
C ILE A 791 0.64 53.15 -32.45
N SER A 792 1.27 52.41 -31.55
CA SER A 792 1.33 50.95 -31.60
C SER A 792 0.64 50.33 -30.38
N THR A 793 0.11 49.13 -30.58
CA THR A 793 -0.66 48.34 -29.58
C THR A 793 0.13 47.86 -28.38
N ASP A 794 1.44 48.06 -28.39
CA ASP A 794 2.34 47.31 -27.54
C ASP A 794 2.98 48.27 -26.52
N ASN A 795 2.83 47.92 -25.23
CA ASN A 795 3.49 48.52 -24.07
C ASN A 795 4.93 48.02 -23.95
#